data_AF-A0A944PRQ6-F1
#
_entry.id   AF-A0A944PRQ6-F1
#
_cell.length_a   1.000
_cell.length_b   1.000
_cell.length_c   1.000
_cell.angle_alpha   90.00
_cell.angle_beta   90.00
_cell.angle_gamma   90.00
#
_symmetry.space_group_name_H-M   'P 1'
#
loop_
_entity.id
_entity.type
_entity.pdbx_description
1 polymer ?
#
loop_
_entity_poly.entity_id
_entity_poly.type
_entity_poly.pdbx_seq_one_letter_code
_entity_poly.pdbx_strand_id
1 'polypeptide(L)'
;MVTNGGSRAGEDAFFADLRRLGELYRTRLARHLTLRPLARSAGVGSPTTIREWLHGSRFPQQADTFIAAVVELRDTAQRAGIEMSREEQLLLDPVSWRDRHHEVARLRAKAIGTGVQRERAVAALADHDAAARLGSLTDKPRPLANWHPQQLGVHPAIPGASEASPGTSGQSFVLPSYVEREHDQRLRARLDTVAAGKDAVLVVVRGESCTGKTRTAYEAVRTCLSDWQLVFPKDTDSLLSVLAADALAPRTVLWLNEAQGFLSGHSGEAAAVALRRQLERRGPVVIIATLWPEHHRTLTRLDDNGKDPHKQARALLAQADLFHVPNAFHGSALKSVHALDDSSLLVAVRTSRDAAITQTLAAGPQLVDHYEQGDGPPDCYGKAVITAAMDARRLGHTSPLSARFLEAAAPGYLTEAQRAAAPPDWFSRALAYARTKIMGVAAPLHDVASPSGMGAIPDVYRLADYLDHHARNVRRFIFPPALFWEAAKRYSASAADLHELAGSAESRSRLHMAYTLFREAAEGGHSASWAQLAYFCQDRGPLVDAENLAWKAWDVGYRDPLLNLVLLHKEADNHAEAERLARAAAETGHPTALLALAQLPEYLESSEESEQLALAAADLGDAEALTFCGRIRMLAGDSEAADRLFGRALAAGDVSAAFELMRMREKAGDIAGAERAARQAVDMGDYFVLAALASLLSEAPSPEVGKRLAREAVDLVGSKFTGMWDAPWTTYQGRWLGLSVLAGLAEKEGRGGWEEIYRQAMAEGDLQAIRQVADHRRSLGDGAEAERLYRRAADLGHSRALISLIRMQLDAGQTESAGELCRAAVDAGYSSAIGALADIWERRDGQERGEQLYTLGLELDGSMAAEWAPDPAVSSHLQPSGET
;
A
#
# COMPACT_ATOMS: atom_id res chain seq x y z
N MET A 1 -66.13 12.38 24.12
CA MET A 1 -67.36 11.72 24.60
C MET A 1 -68.54 12.65 24.34
N VAL A 2 -69.15 12.55 23.16
CA VAL A 2 -70.43 13.21 22.81
C VAL A 2 -71.13 12.26 21.83
N THR A 3 -72.45 12.05 22.04
CA THR A 3 -73.45 11.38 21.16
C THR A 3 -73.42 9.87 20.91
N ASN A 4 -73.26 9.02 21.95
CA ASN A 4 -73.71 7.61 21.88
C ASN A 4 -75.09 7.37 22.55
N GLY A 5 -75.61 8.34 23.30
CA GLY A 5 -76.87 8.20 24.06
C GLY A 5 -78.14 8.22 23.20
N GLY A 6 -78.17 9.03 22.13
CA GLY A 6 -79.35 9.16 21.27
C GLY A 6 -79.58 7.95 20.33
N SER A 7 -78.50 7.32 19.87
CA SER A 7 -78.55 6.15 18.98
C SER A 7 -79.15 4.92 19.67
N ARG A 8 -78.76 4.68 20.93
CA ARG A 8 -79.23 3.51 21.68
C ARG A 8 -80.69 3.64 22.10
N ALA A 9 -81.12 4.84 22.47
CA ALA A 9 -82.50 5.12 22.84
C ALA A 9 -83.51 4.86 21.70
N GLY A 10 -83.18 5.26 20.46
CA GLY A 10 -84.05 5.01 19.30
C GLY A 10 -84.14 3.53 18.92
N GLU A 11 -83.03 2.80 19.03
CA GLU A 11 -82.99 1.36 18.79
C GLU A 11 -83.71 0.55 19.88
N ASP A 12 -83.49 0.90 21.16
CA ASP A 12 -84.18 0.28 22.30
C ASP A 12 -85.70 0.50 22.23
N ALA A 13 -86.14 1.68 21.78
CA ALA A 13 -87.54 1.98 21.53
C ALA A 13 -88.13 1.12 20.38
N PHE A 14 -87.40 0.96 19.28
CA PHE A 14 -87.83 0.09 18.16
C PHE A 14 -88.03 -1.36 18.61
N PHE A 15 -87.09 -1.90 19.39
CA PHE A 15 -87.23 -3.26 19.93
C PHE A 15 -88.31 -3.38 21.00
N ALA A 16 -88.58 -2.32 21.77
CA ALA A 16 -89.72 -2.28 22.69
C ALA A 16 -91.05 -2.33 21.95
N ASP A 17 -91.18 -1.61 20.83
CA ASP A 17 -92.37 -1.65 20.00
C ASP A 17 -92.53 -3.00 19.28
N LEU A 18 -91.43 -3.67 18.92
CA LEU A 18 -91.49 -5.03 18.37
C LEU A 18 -92.08 -6.02 19.38
N ARG A 19 -91.66 -5.91 20.65
CA ARG A 19 -92.23 -6.70 21.74
C ARG A 19 -93.71 -6.40 21.97
N ARG A 20 -94.12 -5.13 21.87
CA ARG A 20 -95.54 -4.74 21.96
C ARG A 20 -96.36 -5.29 20.81
N LEU A 21 -95.84 -5.25 19.58
CA LEU A 21 -96.46 -5.88 18.42
C LEU A 21 -96.56 -7.41 18.60
N GLY A 22 -95.54 -8.05 19.17
CA GLY A 22 -95.58 -9.47 19.52
C GLY A 22 -96.59 -9.81 20.60
N GLU A 23 -96.78 -8.94 21.58
CA GLU A 23 -97.82 -9.10 22.60
C GLU A 23 -99.22 -8.98 22.01
N LEU A 24 -99.45 -7.98 21.16
CA LEU A 24 -100.69 -7.82 20.41
C LEU A 24 -100.99 -9.06 19.55
N TYR A 25 -99.97 -9.59 18.87
CA TYR A 25 -100.10 -10.83 18.12
C TYR A 25 -100.54 -12.00 19.01
N ARG A 26 -99.83 -12.25 20.12
CA ARG A 26 -100.11 -13.38 21.02
C ARG A 26 -101.50 -13.31 21.66
N THR A 27 -101.90 -12.12 22.08
CA THR A 27 -103.14 -11.93 22.85
C THR A 27 -104.38 -11.90 21.96
N ARG A 28 -104.30 -11.27 20.78
CA ARG A 28 -105.49 -11.01 19.95
C ARG A 28 -105.48 -11.66 18.57
N LEU A 29 -104.33 -11.88 17.93
CA LEU A 29 -104.28 -12.31 16.53
C LEU A 29 -103.83 -13.77 16.34
N ALA A 30 -103.17 -14.38 17.32
CA ALA A 30 -102.60 -15.73 17.20
C ALA A 30 -103.65 -16.83 16.99
N ARG A 31 -104.90 -16.59 17.41
CA ARG A 31 -106.05 -17.50 17.16
C ARG A 31 -106.56 -17.41 15.72
N HIS A 32 -106.31 -16.31 15.03
CA HIS A 32 -106.81 -16.04 13.67
C HIS A 32 -105.73 -16.21 12.60
N LEU A 33 -104.45 -16.05 12.96
CA LEU A 33 -103.31 -16.22 12.04
C LEU A 33 -102.14 -16.87 12.78
N THR A 34 -101.74 -18.08 12.40
CA THR A 34 -100.55 -18.74 12.96
C THR A 34 -99.25 -18.20 12.33
N LEU A 35 -98.11 -18.41 12.98
CA LEU A 35 -96.81 -17.91 12.50
C LEU A 35 -96.40 -18.45 11.13
N ARG A 36 -96.87 -19.65 10.74
CA ARG A 36 -96.54 -20.28 9.44
C ARG A 36 -97.16 -19.52 8.25
N PRO A 37 -98.49 -19.28 8.20
CA PRO A 37 -99.12 -18.40 7.22
C PRO A 37 -98.55 -16.98 7.22
N LEU A 38 -98.29 -16.40 8.41
CA LEU A 38 -97.72 -15.05 8.52
C LEU A 38 -96.32 -14.97 7.88
N ALA A 39 -95.46 -15.94 8.15
CA ALA A 39 -94.13 -16.01 7.52
C ALA A 39 -94.22 -16.16 5.99
N ARG A 40 -95.18 -16.95 5.50
CA ARG A 40 -95.41 -17.12 4.05
C ARG A 40 -95.88 -15.82 3.39
N SER A 41 -96.84 -15.10 3.99
CA SER A 41 -97.33 -13.81 3.47
C SER A 41 -96.23 -12.75 3.44
N ALA A 42 -95.38 -12.75 4.48
CA ALA A 42 -94.22 -11.86 4.57
C ALA A 42 -93.03 -12.25 3.64
N GLY A 43 -93.09 -13.39 2.94
CA GLY A 43 -91.97 -13.88 2.12
C GLY A 43 -90.77 -14.41 2.91
N VAL A 44 -90.97 -14.81 4.17
CA VAL A 44 -89.93 -15.31 5.07
C VAL A 44 -89.96 -16.83 5.13
N GLY A 45 -88.83 -17.48 4.81
CA GLY A 45 -88.74 -18.95 4.75
C GLY A 45 -88.92 -19.68 6.09
N SER A 46 -88.78 -19.00 7.22
CA SER A 46 -88.93 -19.60 8.55
C SER A 46 -89.90 -18.84 9.49
N PRO A 47 -90.87 -19.54 10.11
CA PRO A 47 -91.69 -18.99 11.18
C PRO A 47 -90.89 -18.55 12.41
N THR A 48 -89.67 -19.07 12.61
CA THR A 48 -88.80 -18.66 13.72
C THR A 48 -88.31 -17.22 13.55
N THR A 49 -88.05 -16.78 12.33
CA THR A 49 -87.61 -15.40 12.06
C THR A 49 -88.71 -14.38 12.42
N ILE A 50 -89.97 -14.67 12.05
CA ILE A 50 -91.12 -13.84 12.47
C ILE A 50 -91.24 -13.83 14.00
N ARG A 51 -91.05 -14.99 14.64
CA ARG A 51 -91.07 -15.11 16.10
C ARG A 51 -90.00 -14.25 16.76
N GLU A 52 -88.78 -14.27 16.24
CA GLU A 52 -87.65 -13.46 16.75
C GLU A 52 -87.90 -11.96 16.57
N TRP A 53 -88.54 -11.54 15.47
CA TRP A 53 -88.98 -10.16 15.29
C TRP A 53 -90.02 -9.76 16.35
N LEU A 54 -91.06 -10.57 16.54
CA LEU A 54 -92.12 -10.31 17.51
C LEU A 54 -91.65 -10.38 18.97
N HIS A 55 -90.58 -11.14 19.27
CA HIS A 55 -89.92 -11.10 20.57
C HIS A 55 -88.98 -9.91 20.76
N GLY A 56 -88.75 -9.13 19.71
CA GLY A 56 -87.76 -8.05 19.70
C GLY A 56 -86.35 -8.55 20.01
N SER A 57 -86.02 -9.79 19.64
CA SER A 57 -84.68 -10.36 19.81
C SER A 57 -83.84 -10.24 18.54
N ARG A 58 -84.46 -9.91 17.41
CA ARG A 58 -83.78 -9.75 16.12
C ARG A 58 -84.31 -8.54 15.35
N PHE A 59 -83.39 -7.70 14.87
CA PHE A 59 -83.73 -6.61 13.96
C PHE A 59 -84.07 -7.18 12.57
N PRO A 60 -85.20 -6.79 11.97
CA PRO A 60 -85.51 -7.18 10.60
C PRO A 60 -84.52 -6.52 9.64
N GLN A 61 -83.71 -7.29 8.92
CA GLN A 61 -82.71 -6.71 8.01
C GLN A 61 -83.34 -6.12 6.74
N GLN A 62 -84.48 -6.66 6.30
CA GLN A 62 -85.24 -6.20 5.15
C GLN A 62 -86.55 -5.56 5.62
N ALA A 63 -86.69 -4.24 5.38
CA ALA A 63 -87.84 -3.46 5.83
C ALA A 63 -89.14 -3.99 5.20
N ASP A 64 -89.17 -4.18 3.89
CA ASP A 64 -90.40 -4.54 3.17
C ASP A 64 -90.94 -5.91 3.57
N THR A 65 -90.06 -6.87 3.86
CA THR A 65 -90.41 -8.19 4.37
C THR A 65 -91.09 -8.11 5.75
N PHE A 66 -90.57 -7.27 6.64
CA PHE A 66 -91.18 -7.04 7.95
C PHE A 66 -92.51 -6.29 7.85
N ILE A 67 -92.56 -5.26 7.01
CA ILE A 67 -93.75 -4.47 6.76
C ILE A 67 -94.87 -5.34 6.16
N ALA A 68 -94.55 -6.27 5.26
CA ALA A 68 -95.52 -7.24 4.74
C ALA A 68 -96.12 -8.11 5.86
N ALA A 69 -95.33 -8.50 6.86
CA ALA A 69 -95.85 -9.19 8.04
C ALA A 69 -96.81 -8.30 8.85
N VAL A 70 -96.48 -7.01 9.04
CA VAL A 70 -97.35 -6.05 9.74
C VAL A 70 -98.66 -5.82 8.98
N VAL A 71 -98.62 -5.71 7.66
CA VAL A 71 -99.80 -5.59 6.79
C VAL A 71 -100.71 -6.81 6.95
N GLU A 72 -100.16 -8.03 6.90
CA GLU A 72 -100.96 -9.25 7.08
C GLU A 72 -101.61 -9.30 8.48
N LEU A 73 -100.90 -8.85 9.52
CA LEU A 73 -101.46 -8.75 10.88
C LEU A 73 -102.61 -7.75 10.95
N ARG A 74 -102.47 -6.59 10.31
CA ARG A 74 -103.52 -5.56 10.21
C ARG A 74 -104.75 -6.07 9.46
N ASP A 75 -104.53 -6.68 8.30
CA ASP A 75 -105.60 -7.16 7.43
C ASP A 75 -106.30 -8.38 8.06
N THR A 76 -105.59 -9.16 8.88
CA THR A 76 -106.19 -10.21 9.73
C THR A 76 -107.07 -9.61 10.82
N ALA A 77 -106.62 -8.55 11.50
CA ALA A 77 -107.40 -7.86 12.53
C ALA A 77 -108.72 -7.30 11.96
N GLN A 78 -108.66 -6.71 10.76
CA GLN A 78 -109.83 -6.19 10.05
C GLN A 78 -110.80 -7.31 9.62
N ARG A 79 -110.28 -8.39 9.01
CA ARG A 79 -111.11 -9.54 8.59
C ARG A 79 -111.80 -10.24 9.78
N ALA A 80 -111.15 -10.26 10.94
CA ALA A 80 -111.68 -10.86 12.15
C ALA A 80 -112.64 -9.93 12.94
N GLY A 81 -112.82 -8.68 12.51
CA GLY A 81 -113.71 -7.71 13.17
C GLY A 81 -113.25 -7.30 14.58
N ILE A 82 -111.95 -7.36 14.86
CA ILE A 82 -111.42 -7.08 16.21
C ILE A 82 -111.32 -5.57 16.40
N GLU A 83 -112.05 -5.01 17.36
CA GLU A 83 -111.89 -3.60 17.76
C GLU A 83 -110.51 -3.40 18.42
N MET A 84 -109.72 -2.51 17.82
CA MET A 84 -108.35 -2.18 18.24
C MET A 84 -108.32 -0.77 18.84
N SER A 85 -107.63 -0.64 19.97
CA SER A 85 -107.32 0.67 20.55
C SER A 85 -106.43 1.50 19.61
N ARG A 86 -106.38 2.82 19.83
CA ARG A 86 -105.55 3.73 19.02
C ARG A 86 -104.06 3.35 19.04
N GLU A 87 -103.56 2.84 20.17
CA GLU A 87 -102.17 2.39 20.30
C GLU A 87 -101.90 1.09 19.52
N GLU A 88 -102.84 0.15 19.53
CA GLU A 88 -102.72 -1.10 18.76
C GLU A 88 -102.80 -0.84 17.25
N GLN A 89 -103.60 0.14 16.82
CA GLN A 89 -103.65 0.58 15.42
C GLN A 89 -102.32 1.17 14.96
N LEU A 90 -101.62 1.93 15.82
CA LEU A 90 -100.29 2.47 15.52
C LEU A 90 -99.22 1.37 15.42
N LEU A 91 -99.35 0.29 16.18
CA LEU A 91 -98.46 -0.88 16.06
C LEU A 91 -98.72 -1.69 14.78
N LEU A 92 -99.91 -1.59 14.20
CA LEU A 92 -100.29 -2.24 12.94
C LEU A 92 -100.17 -1.30 11.72
N ASP A 93 -99.66 -0.08 11.90
CA ASP A 93 -99.42 0.87 10.81
C ASP A 93 -98.11 0.56 10.06
N PRO A 94 -98.16 0.13 8.79
CA PRO A 94 -96.97 -0.22 8.02
C PRO A 94 -96.09 1.00 7.71
N VAL A 95 -96.66 2.21 7.63
CA VAL A 95 -95.91 3.44 7.30
C VAL A 95 -95.00 3.81 8.47
N SER A 96 -95.56 3.87 9.67
CA SER A 96 -94.80 4.14 10.90
C SER A 96 -93.64 3.16 11.13
N TRP A 97 -93.81 1.88 10.78
CA TRP A 97 -92.72 0.89 10.90
C TRP A 97 -91.61 1.10 9.87
N ARG A 98 -91.95 1.53 8.65
CA ARG A 98 -90.96 1.82 7.60
C ARG A 98 -90.05 2.97 8.01
N ASP A 99 -90.62 4.05 8.52
CA ASP A 99 -89.86 5.23 8.94
C ASP A 99 -88.93 4.91 10.12
N ARG A 100 -89.46 4.22 11.13
CA ARG A 100 -88.67 3.80 12.31
C ARG A 100 -87.57 2.81 11.95
N HIS A 101 -87.83 1.88 11.03
CA HIS A 101 -86.82 0.93 10.55
C HIS A 101 -85.67 1.63 9.83
N HIS A 102 -86.00 2.54 8.90
CA HIS A 102 -85.00 3.29 8.15
C HIS A 102 -84.09 4.11 9.07
N GLU A 103 -84.64 4.71 10.13
CA GLU A 103 -83.86 5.45 11.10
C GLU A 103 -82.88 4.55 11.87
N VAL A 104 -83.34 3.41 12.39
CA VAL A 104 -82.46 2.46 13.10
C VAL A 104 -81.41 1.86 12.16
N ALA A 105 -81.76 1.57 10.91
CA ALA A 105 -80.82 1.09 9.90
C ALA A 105 -79.73 2.13 9.57
N ARG A 106 -80.09 3.42 9.46
CA ARG A 106 -79.15 4.54 9.27
C ARG A 106 -78.18 4.66 10.45
N LEU A 107 -78.68 4.56 11.67
CA LEU A 107 -77.87 4.62 12.89
C LEU A 107 -76.86 3.47 12.96
N ARG A 108 -77.29 2.25 12.64
CA ARG A 108 -76.42 1.06 12.58
C ARG A 108 -75.34 1.17 11.50
N ALA A 109 -75.66 1.71 10.32
CA ALA A 109 -74.67 1.92 9.25
C ALA A 109 -73.59 2.94 9.65
N LYS A 110 -73.96 4.02 10.36
CA LYS A 110 -73.03 5.05 10.84
C LYS A 110 -72.05 4.54 11.90
N ALA A 111 -72.49 3.60 12.75
CA ALA A 111 -71.64 2.98 13.77
C ALA A 111 -70.56 2.05 13.18
N ILE A 112 -70.86 1.33 12.09
CA ILE A 112 -69.89 0.44 11.43
C ILE A 112 -68.84 1.26 10.65
N GLY A 113 -69.24 2.32 9.96
CA GLY A 113 -68.32 3.20 9.22
C GLY A 113 -67.31 3.96 10.09
N THR A 114 -67.69 4.29 11.33
CA THR A 114 -66.79 4.98 12.29
C THR A 114 -65.76 4.05 12.92
N GLY A 115 -66.02 2.74 13.00
CA GLY A 115 -65.04 1.74 13.45
C GLY A 115 -63.89 1.56 12.45
N VAL A 116 -64.22 1.37 11.16
CA VAL A 116 -63.23 1.15 10.09
C VAL A 116 -62.36 2.40 9.84
N GLN A 117 -62.93 3.61 9.97
CA GLN A 117 -62.15 4.85 9.85
C GLN A 117 -61.21 5.09 11.04
N ARG A 118 -61.57 4.65 12.26
CA ARG A 118 -60.67 4.73 13.42
C ARG A 118 -59.45 3.83 13.25
N GLU A 119 -59.63 2.59 12.78
CA GLU A 119 -58.50 1.68 12.54
C GLU A 119 -57.56 2.20 11.45
N ARG A 120 -58.09 2.76 10.36
CA ARG A 120 -57.27 3.41 9.31
C ARG A 120 -56.55 4.67 9.79
N ALA A 121 -57.20 5.49 10.62
CA ALA A 121 -56.57 6.68 11.19
C ALA A 121 -55.45 6.33 12.17
N VAL A 122 -55.66 5.31 13.01
CA VAL A 122 -54.62 4.80 13.94
C VAL A 122 -53.42 4.24 13.17
N ALA A 123 -53.64 3.49 12.09
CA ALA A 123 -52.56 3.00 11.23
C ALA A 123 -51.79 4.15 10.56
N ALA A 124 -52.50 5.15 10.01
CA ALA A 124 -51.85 6.31 9.37
C ALA A 124 -51.07 7.18 10.37
N LEU A 125 -51.56 7.33 11.60
CA LEU A 125 -50.83 8.02 12.69
C LEU A 125 -49.58 7.23 13.09
N ALA A 126 -49.66 5.90 13.21
CA ALA A 126 -48.51 5.06 13.52
C ALA A 126 -47.43 5.13 12.42
N ASP A 127 -47.82 5.12 11.14
CA ASP A 127 -46.91 5.27 10.00
C ASP A 127 -46.29 6.68 9.96
N HIS A 128 -47.07 7.72 10.27
CA HIS A 128 -46.58 9.10 10.35
C HIS A 128 -45.59 9.29 11.50
N ASP A 129 -45.87 8.73 12.68
CA ASP A 129 -44.98 8.77 13.84
C ASP A 129 -43.70 7.94 13.61
N ALA A 130 -43.77 6.83 12.86
CA ALA A 130 -42.60 6.07 12.45
C ALA A 130 -41.75 6.86 11.45
N ALA A 131 -42.38 7.47 10.44
CA ALA A 131 -41.71 8.32 9.46
C ALA A 131 -41.10 9.58 10.09
N ALA A 132 -41.76 10.20 11.07
CA ALA A 132 -41.24 11.34 11.82
C ALA A 132 -40.01 10.96 12.67
N ARG A 133 -40.06 9.81 13.36
CA ARG A 133 -38.92 9.26 14.11
C ARG A 133 -37.72 9.01 13.20
N LEU A 134 -37.90 8.30 12.08
CA LEU A 134 -36.86 8.08 11.06
C LEU A 134 -36.36 9.39 10.44
N GLY A 135 -37.27 10.35 10.20
CA GLY A 135 -36.96 11.66 9.65
C GLY A 135 -36.06 12.51 10.56
N SER A 136 -36.20 12.34 11.88
CA SER A 136 -35.43 13.05 12.91
C SER A 136 -34.04 12.46 13.20
N LEU A 137 -33.72 11.27 12.69
CA LEU A 137 -32.42 10.64 12.89
C LEU A 137 -31.32 11.41 12.18
N THR A 138 -30.21 11.64 12.89
CA THR A 138 -28.97 12.20 12.34
C THR A 138 -28.30 11.18 11.41
N ASP A 139 -28.15 9.94 11.88
CA ASP A 139 -27.51 8.85 11.15
C ASP A 139 -28.56 7.91 10.51
N LYS A 140 -29.05 8.28 9.32
CA LYS A 140 -30.09 7.55 8.60
C LYS A 140 -29.54 6.32 7.86
N PRO A 141 -30.35 5.23 7.74
CA PRO A 141 -30.03 4.14 6.82
C PRO A 141 -29.89 4.66 5.39
N ARG A 142 -28.82 4.24 4.70
CA ARG A 142 -28.63 4.52 3.28
C ARG A 142 -27.96 3.34 2.57
N PRO A 143 -28.14 3.18 1.24
CA PRO A 143 -27.54 2.08 0.49
C PRO A 143 -26.02 2.03 0.66
N LEU A 144 -25.45 0.82 0.74
CA LEU A 144 -24.00 0.63 0.88
C LEU A 144 -23.19 1.35 -0.20
N ALA A 145 -23.69 1.37 -1.45
CA ALA A 145 -23.05 2.04 -2.58
C ALA A 145 -22.82 3.56 -2.37
N ASN A 146 -23.56 4.18 -1.45
CA ASN A 146 -23.44 5.61 -1.13
C ASN A 146 -22.44 5.89 0.00
N TRP A 147 -21.75 4.86 0.53
CA TRP A 147 -20.72 5.00 1.54
C TRP A 147 -19.33 4.93 0.91
N HIS A 148 -18.56 6.00 1.10
CA HIS A 148 -17.13 5.96 0.80
C HIS A 148 -16.38 5.18 1.90
N PRO A 149 -15.38 4.32 1.59
CA PRO A 149 -14.67 3.52 2.60
C PRO A 149 -14.09 4.37 3.74
N GLN A 150 -13.54 5.54 3.42
CA GLN A 150 -13.00 6.49 4.40
C GLN A 150 -14.08 6.94 5.42
N GLN A 151 -15.32 7.15 4.96
CA GLN A 151 -16.43 7.56 5.84
C GLN A 151 -16.83 6.46 6.84
N LEU A 152 -16.48 5.20 6.56
CA LEU A 152 -16.70 4.04 7.43
C LEU A 152 -15.50 3.74 8.35
N GLY A 153 -14.44 4.57 8.29
CA GLY A 153 -13.24 4.44 9.12
C GLY A 153 -12.13 3.58 8.50
N VAL A 154 -12.19 3.28 7.20
CA VAL A 154 -11.05 2.65 6.51
C VAL A 154 -9.95 3.69 6.34
N HIS A 155 -8.75 3.42 6.86
CA HIS A 155 -7.61 4.31 6.72
C HIS A 155 -7.13 4.38 5.26
N PRO A 156 -6.70 5.57 4.78
CA PRO A 156 -5.96 5.68 3.53
C PRO A 156 -4.65 4.90 3.64
N ALA A 157 -4.18 4.38 2.51
CA ALA A 157 -2.93 3.67 2.42
C ALA A 157 -1.79 4.56 1.90
N ILE A 158 -0.55 4.07 2.03
CA ILE A 158 0.61 4.63 1.33
C ILE A 158 0.35 4.70 -0.19
N PRO A 159 0.62 5.83 -0.85
CA PRO A 159 0.51 5.91 -2.31
C PRO A 159 1.64 5.12 -2.98
N GLY A 160 1.35 4.57 -4.16
CA GLY A 160 2.33 3.89 -4.99
C GLY A 160 3.32 4.85 -5.65
N ALA A 161 4.50 4.34 -6.02
CA ALA A 161 5.56 5.14 -6.67
C ALA A 161 5.13 5.84 -7.99
N SER A 162 4.11 5.32 -8.69
CA SER A 162 3.58 5.93 -9.92
C SER A 162 2.57 7.07 -9.67
N GLU A 163 2.03 7.19 -8.44
CA GLU A 163 1.07 8.24 -8.06
C GLU A 163 1.71 9.38 -7.26
N ALA A 164 2.96 9.19 -6.82
CA ALA A 164 3.75 10.22 -6.15
C ALA A 164 4.32 11.21 -7.18
N SER A 165 3.49 12.03 -7.82
CA SER A 165 3.99 13.23 -8.49
C SER A 165 4.57 14.21 -7.46
N PRO A 166 5.81 14.70 -7.65
CA PRO A 166 6.37 15.73 -6.79
C PRO A 166 5.54 17.02 -6.94
N GLY A 167 4.86 17.45 -5.88
CA GLY A 167 4.22 18.78 -5.82
C GLY A 167 2.70 18.82 -5.63
N THR A 168 1.99 17.70 -5.66
CA THR A 168 0.57 17.66 -5.24
C THR A 168 0.46 17.39 -3.75
N SER A 169 0.47 18.45 -2.95
CA SER A 169 0.23 18.44 -1.50
C SER A 169 -1.25 18.19 -1.15
N GLY A 170 -1.88 17.21 -1.78
CA GLY A 170 -3.24 16.77 -1.51
C GLY A 170 -3.27 15.26 -1.46
N GLN A 171 -3.38 14.68 -0.25
CA GLN A 171 -3.52 13.25 -0.06
C GLN A 171 -4.80 12.75 -0.75
N SER A 172 -4.63 12.18 -1.94
CA SER A 172 -5.64 11.33 -2.58
C SER A 172 -5.92 10.13 -1.66
N PHE A 173 -7.19 9.78 -1.44
CA PHE A 173 -7.54 8.57 -0.71
C PHE A 173 -7.16 7.34 -1.54
N VAL A 174 -6.02 6.73 -1.22
CA VAL A 174 -5.55 5.51 -1.89
C VAL A 174 -6.15 4.28 -1.20
N LEU A 175 -6.80 3.43 -1.99
CA LEU A 175 -7.40 2.18 -1.54
C LEU A 175 -6.79 0.99 -2.31
N PRO A 176 -5.76 0.33 -1.77
CA PRO A 176 -5.08 -0.76 -2.45
C PRO A 176 -5.98 -1.96 -2.69
N SER A 177 -5.54 -2.80 -3.62
CA SER A 177 -6.12 -4.10 -3.93
C SER A 177 -6.26 -4.94 -2.65
N TYR A 178 -7.42 -5.57 -2.47
CA TYR A 178 -7.66 -6.37 -1.27
C TYR A 178 -7.05 -7.76 -1.42
N VAL A 179 -6.15 -8.12 -0.49
CA VAL A 179 -5.54 -9.45 -0.42
C VAL A 179 -6.38 -10.30 0.53
N GLU A 180 -7.05 -11.29 -0.04
CA GLU A 180 -7.89 -12.22 0.73
C GLU A 180 -7.05 -13.16 1.61
N ARG A 181 -7.48 -13.33 2.86
CA ARG A 181 -6.88 -14.16 3.90
C ARG A 181 -7.90 -15.16 4.44
N GLU A 182 -7.44 -16.12 5.25
CA GLU A 182 -8.29 -17.21 5.76
C GLU A 182 -9.54 -16.74 6.53
N HIS A 183 -9.42 -15.68 7.35
CA HIS A 183 -10.55 -15.15 8.10
C HIS A 183 -11.60 -14.47 7.21
N ASP A 184 -11.21 -13.97 6.02
CA ASP A 184 -12.13 -13.35 5.08
C ASP A 184 -13.10 -14.37 4.51
N GLN A 185 -12.60 -15.55 4.13
CA GLN A 185 -13.41 -16.65 3.61
C GLN A 185 -14.45 -17.10 4.65
N ARG A 186 -14.02 -17.24 5.91
CA ARG A 186 -14.91 -17.63 7.02
C ARG A 186 -15.96 -16.54 7.32
N LEU A 187 -15.55 -15.27 7.28
CA LEU A 187 -16.46 -14.14 7.51
C LEU A 187 -17.51 -14.05 6.39
N ARG A 188 -17.09 -14.12 5.13
CA ARG A 188 -18.01 -14.09 3.97
C ARG A 188 -18.99 -15.25 4.00
N ALA A 189 -18.53 -16.47 4.23
CA ALA A 189 -19.40 -17.65 4.35
C ALA A 189 -20.46 -17.48 5.46
N ARG A 190 -20.09 -16.83 6.57
CA ARG A 190 -21.04 -16.53 7.65
C ARG A 190 -22.05 -15.47 7.23
N LEU A 191 -21.63 -14.39 6.57
CA LEU A 191 -22.53 -13.34 6.08
C LEU A 191 -23.50 -13.88 5.03
N ASP A 192 -23.06 -14.73 4.10
CA ASP A 192 -23.92 -15.37 3.10
C ASP A 192 -25.00 -16.25 3.76
N THR A 193 -24.61 -17.01 4.79
CA THR A 193 -25.53 -17.85 5.58
C THR A 193 -26.61 -16.99 6.24
N VAL A 194 -26.22 -15.84 6.81
CA VAL A 194 -27.15 -14.92 7.48
C VAL A 194 -28.04 -14.21 6.47
N ALA A 195 -27.51 -13.83 5.31
CA ALA A 195 -28.26 -13.16 4.25
C ALA A 195 -29.41 -14.03 3.70
N ALA A 196 -29.22 -15.36 3.70
CA ALA A 196 -30.26 -16.33 3.33
C ALA A 196 -31.21 -16.70 4.50
N GLY A 197 -30.87 -16.30 5.73
CA GLY A 197 -31.59 -16.65 6.95
C GLY A 197 -32.69 -15.66 7.35
N LYS A 198 -33.18 -15.81 8.60
CA LYS A 198 -34.21 -14.95 9.19
C LYS A 198 -33.81 -14.32 10.53
N ASP A 199 -32.58 -14.54 10.97
CA ASP A 199 -32.11 -14.16 12.30
C ASP A 199 -31.20 -12.92 12.23
N ALA A 200 -31.21 -12.12 13.30
CA ALA A 200 -30.24 -11.06 13.51
C ALA A 200 -28.95 -11.63 14.11
N VAL A 201 -27.80 -11.15 13.64
CA VAL A 201 -26.49 -11.62 14.11
C VAL A 201 -25.60 -10.45 14.55
N LEU A 202 -24.76 -10.70 15.55
CA LEU A 202 -23.64 -9.83 15.89
C LEU A 202 -22.35 -10.49 15.41
N VAL A 203 -21.64 -9.83 14.52
CA VAL A 203 -20.32 -10.22 14.02
C VAL A 203 -19.30 -9.24 14.58
N VAL A 204 -18.28 -9.74 15.26
CA VAL A 204 -17.19 -8.92 15.82
C VAL A 204 -15.89 -9.27 15.11
N VAL A 205 -15.31 -8.30 14.40
CA VAL A 205 -13.99 -8.39 13.77
C VAL A 205 -12.96 -7.82 14.74
N ARG A 206 -12.14 -8.69 15.32
CA ARG A 206 -11.19 -8.37 16.39
C ARG A 206 -9.74 -8.45 15.93
N GLY A 207 -8.92 -7.47 16.31
CA GLY A 207 -7.50 -7.44 15.98
C GLY A 207 -6.82 -6.17 16.52
N GLU A 208 -5.49 -6.17 16.56
CA GLU A 208 -4.70 -5.03 17.04
C GLU A 208 -4.88 -3.78 16.17
N SER A 209 -4.30 -2.65 16.57
CA SER A 209 -4.34 -1.41 15.78
C SER A 209 -3.78 -1.63 14.36
N CYS A 210 -4.45 -1.05 13.36
CA CYS A 210 -4.08 -1.12 11.94
C CYS A 210 -3.91 -2.54 11.33
N THR A 211 -4.50 -3.60 11.88
CA THR A 211 -4.46 -4.96 11.29
C THR A 211 -5.42 -5.17 10.10
N GLY A 212 -6.17 -4.14 9.73
CA GLY A 212 -7.14 -4.17 8.64
C GLY A 212 -8.57 -4.55 9.05
N LYS A 213 -8.92 -4.58 10.34
CA LYS A 213 -10.29 -4.94 10.81
C LYS A 213 -11.42 -4.27 10.02
N THR A 214 -11.38 -2.95 9.91
CA THR A 214 -12.41 -2.14 9.26
C THR A 214 -12.43 -2.39 7.75
N ARG A 215 -11.26 -2.63 7.12
CA ARG A 215 -11.15 -3.01 5.72
C ARG A 215 -11.72 -4.42 5.46
N THR A 216 -11.41 -5.38 6.33
CA THR A 216 -11.96 -6.75 6.30
C THR A 216 -13.49 -6.74 6.42
N ALA A 217 -14.02 -5.99 7.39
CA ALA A 217 -15.47 -5.82 7.54
C ALA A 217 -16.10 -5.18 6.29
N TYR A 218 -15.42 -4.18 5.71
CA TYR A 218 -15.94 -3.42 4.56
C TYR A 218 -16.00 -4.31 3.33
N GLU A 219 -14.93 -5.05 3.03
CA GLU A 219 -14.89 -5.95 1.89
C GLU A 219 -15.88 -7.10 2.04
N ALA A 220 -16.06 -7.65 3.24
CA ALA A 220 -17.05 -8.70 3.47
C ALA A 220 -18.49 -8.19 3.25
N VAL A 221 -18.84 -7.03 3.81
CA VAL A 221 -20.17 -6.41 3.62
C VAL A 221 -20.40 -6.00 2.17
N ARG A 222 -19.39 -5.42 1.51
CA ARG A 222 -19.45 -5.02 0.10
C ARG A 222 -19.63 -6.22 -0.83
N THR A 223 -18.98 -7.33 -0.57
CA THR A 223 -19.10 -8.53 -1.41
C THR A 223 -20.42 -9.28 -1.16
N CYS A 224 -20.80 -9.51 0.10
CA CYS A 224 -21.92 -10.38 0.44
C CYS A 224 -23.28 -9.66 0.58
N LEU A 225 -23.28 -8.37 0.92
CA LEU A 225 -24.48 -7.60 1.32
C LEU A 225 -24.61 -6.29 0.53
N SER A 226 -24.20 -6.28 -0.74
CA SER A 226 -24.09 -5.06 -1.56
C SER A 226 -25.42 -4.32 -1.77
N ASP A 227 -26.55 -5.04 -1.73
CA ASP A 227 -27.90 -4.50 -1.93
C ASP A 227 -28.60 -4.10 -0.61
N TRP A 228 -27.92 -4.21 0.53
CA TRP A 228 -28.46 -3.90 1.86
C TRP A 228 -28.32 -2.42 2.22
N GLN A 229 -29.13 -1.96 3.19
CA GLN A 229 -28.96 -0.65 3.80
C GLN A 229 -27.85 -0.70 4.86
N LEU A 230 -27.11 0.38 5.04
CA LEU A 230 -26.11 0.52 6.10
C LEU A 230 -26.42 1.75 6.96
N VAL A 231 -26.40 1.54 8.28
CA VAL A 231 -26.45 2.60 9.30
C VAL A 231 -25.12 2.63 10.03
N PHE A 232 -24.51 3.82 10.14
CA PHE A 232 -23.26 4.01 10.88
C PHE A 232 -23.43 5.14 11.91
N PRO A 233 -23.88 4.81 13.15
CA PRO A 233 -23.94 5.80 14.22
C PRO A 233 -22.53 6.28 14.61
N LYS A 234 -22.38 7.58 14.88
CA LYS A 234 -21.06 8.16 15.23
C LYS A 234 -20.70 8.08 16.70
N ASP A 235 -21.70 7.95 17.57
CA ASP A 235 -21.53 7.88 19.02
C ASP A 235 -22.66 7.05 19.67
N THR A 236 -22.58 6.88 20.99
CA THR A 236 -23.53 6.07 21.76
C THR A 236 -24.95 6.64 21.74
N ASP A 237 -25.11 7.95 21.72
CA ASP A 237 -26.43 8.60 21.76
C ASP A 237 -27.14 8.46 20.40
N SER A 238 -26.40 8.61 19.30
CA SER A 238 -26.90 8.32 17.96
C SER A 238 -27.27 6.84 17.80
N LEU A 239 -26.46 5.92 18.33
CA LEU A 239 -26.78 4.49 18.34
C LEU A 239 -28.09 4.21 19.08
N LEU A 240 -28.25 4.75 20.29
CA LEU A 240 -29.49 4.58 21.07
C LEU A 240 -30.70 5.18 20.35
N SER A 241 -30.53 6.31 19.67
CA SER A 241 -31.58 6.96 18.87
C SER A 241 -32.01 6.11 17.68
N VAL A 242 -31.05 5.54 16.93
CA VAL A 242 -31.29 4.61 15.82
C VAL A 242 -32.07 3.38 16.28
N LEU A 243 -31.66 2.78 17.40
CA LEU A 243 -32.30 1.58 17.96
C LEU A 243 -33.71 1.91 18.50
N ALA A 244 -33.90 3.07 19.13
CA ALA A 244 -35.20 3.50 19.64
C ALA A 244 -36.19 3.88 18.53
N ALA A 245 -35.69 4.35 17.38
CA ALA A 245 -36.49 4.69 16.21
C ALA A 245 -36.85 3.47 15.33
N ASP A 246 -36.40 2.27 15.71
CA ASP A 246 -36.60 1.03 14.96
C ASP A 246 -36.09 1.10 13.50
N ALA A 247 -34.98 1.81 13.30
CA ALA A 247 -34.44 2.09 11.97
C ALA A 247 -33.73 0.89 11.31
N LEU A 248 -33.64 -0.25 12.00
CA LEU A 248 -32.99 -1.47 11.53
C LEU A 248 -34.02 -2.46 10.95
N ALA A 249 -34.55 -2.13 9.78
CA ALA A 249 -35.44 -3.02 9.03
C ALA A 249 -34.70 -4.27 8.52
N PRO A 250 -35.40 -5.35 8.11
CA PRO A 250 -34.79 -6.49 7.43
C PRO A 250 -33.89 -6.04 6.26
N ARG A 251 -32.74 -6.72 6.08
CA ARG A 251 -31.67 -6.36 5.14
C ARG A 251 -30.96 -5.03 5.47
N THR A 252 -30.69 -4.81 6.75
CA THR A 252 -29.89 -3.66 7.23
C THR A 252 -28.62 -4.13 7.95
N VAL A 253 -27.52 -3.44 7.69
CA VAL A 253 -26.25 -3.56 8.40
C VAL A 253 -26.11 -2.41 9.38
N LEU A 254 -25.95 -2.71 10.67
CA LEU A 254 -25.53 -1.74 11.68
C LEU A 254 -24.01 -1.82 11.81
N TRP A 255 -23.32 -0.74 11.44
CA TRP A 255 -21.87 -0.64 11.44
C TRP A 255 -21.37 0.01 12.73
N LEU A 256 -20.72 -0.77 13.59
CA LEU A 256 -20.14 -0.30 14.86
C LEU A 256 -18.62 -0.32 14.76
N ASN A 257 -18.04 0.68 14.08
CA ASN A 257 -16.59 0.82 14.03
C ASN A 257 -16.05 1.21 15.41
N GLU A 258 -15.08 0.46 15.92
CA GLU A 258 -14.51 0.63 17.25
C GLU A 258 -15.57 0.54 18.35
N ALA A 259 -16.22 -0.63 18.43
CA ALA A 259 -17.33 -0.94 19.33
C ALA A 259 -17.03 -0.62 20.80
N GLN A 260 -15.76 -0.55 21.22
CA GLN A 260 -15.39 -0.05 22.55
C GLN A 260 -15.93 1.35 22.85
N GLY A 261 -16.04 2.23 21.84
CA GLY A 261 -16.57 3.59 22.01
C GLY A 261 -18.07 3.63 22.29
N PHE A 262 -18.80 2.56 21.94
CA PHE A 262 -20.25 2.43 22.18
C PHE A 262 -20.58 1.63 23.44
N LEU A 263 -19.70 0.70 23.82
CA LEU A 263 -19.93 -0.27 24.90
C LEU A 263 -19.24 0.10 26.21
N SER A 264 -18.36 1.10 26.19
CA SER A 264 -17.65 1.61 27.38
C SER A 264 -18.28 2.91 27.89
N GLY A 265 -17.90 3.34 29.09
CA GLY A 265 -18.36 4.60 29.68
C GLY A 265 -19.79 4.55 30.24
N HIS A 266 -20.34 5.73 30.58
CA HIS A 266 -21.58 5.86 31.35
C HIS A 266 -22.83 5.25 30.66
N SER A 267 -22.91 5.30 29.33
CA SER A 267 -24.06 4.80 28.55
C SER A 267 -23.83 3.42 27.91
N GLY A 268 -22.64 2.82 28.09
CA GLY A 268 -22.25 1.60 27.38
C GLY A 268 -23.11 0.38 27.69
N GLU A 269 -23.49 0.19 28.97
CA GLU A 269 -24.38 -0.90 29.38
C GLU A 269 -25.80 -0.73 28.81
N ALA A 270 -26.30 0.50 28.69
CA ALA A 270 -27.60 0.77 28.08
C ALA A 270 -27.60 0.45 26.59
N ALA A 271 -26.53 0.83 25.87
CA ALA A 271 -26.32 0.47 24.48
C ALA A 271 -26.24 -1.06 24.30
N ALA A 272 -25.52 -1.75 25.18
CA ALA A 272 -25.45 -3.21 25.15
C ALA A 272 -26.82 -3.87 25.33
N VAL A 273 -27.66 -3.38 26.26
CA VAL A 273 -29.05 -3.87 26.41
C VAL A 273 -29.85 -3.65 25.14
N ALA A 274 -29.78 -2.47 24.53
CA ALA A 274 -30.52 -2.15 23.32
C ALA A 274 -30.11 -3.04 22.13
N LEU A 275 -28.81 -3.30 21.97
CA LEU A 275 -28.28 -4.21 20.95
C LEU A 275 -28.73 -5.66 21.20
N ARG A 276 -28.70 -6.15 22.45
CA ARG A 276 -29.20 -7.49 22.79
C ARG A 276 -30.67 -7.65 22.43
N ARG A 277 -31.51 -6.65 22.74
CA ARG A 277 -32.93 -6.65 22.35
C ARG A 277 -33.10 -6.68 20.83
N GLN A 278 -32.22 -6.04 20.08
CA GLN A 278 -32.27 -6.10 18.62
C GLN A 278 -31.95 -7.51 18.08
N LEU A 279 -31.00 -8.22 18.70
CA LEU A 279 -30.66 -9.60 18.33
C LEU A 279 -31.81 -10.60 18.59
N GLU A 280 -32.72 -10.29 19.50
CA GLU A 280 -33.91 -11.13 19.79
C GLU A 280 -35.03 -10.99 18.73
N ARG A 281 -34.92 -10.02 17.81
CA ARG A 281 -35.96 -9.74 16.79
C ARG A 281 -35.78 -10.63 15.56
N ARG A 282 -36.90 -10.86 14.85
CA ARG A 282 -36.92 -11.62 13.59
C ARG A 282 -36.68 -10.69 12.39
N GLY A 283 -35.87 -11.16 11.45
CA GLY A 283 -35.50 -10.43 10.23
C GLY A 283 -33.97 -10.40 10.08
N PRO A 284 -33.43 -10.65 8.87
CA PRO A 284 -31.99 -10.68 8.66
C PRO A 284 -31.41 -9.27 8.86
N VAL A 285 -30.71 -9.07 9.98
CA VAL A 285 -29.99 -7.84 10.34
C VAL A 285 -28.58 -8.25 10.74
N VAL A 286 -27.58 -7.56 10.20
CA VAL A 286 -26.18 -7.82 10.55
C VAL A 286 -25.66 -6.64 11.35
N ILE A 287 -25.32 -6.87 12.62
CA ILE A 287 -24.56 -5.91 13.41
C ILE A 287 -23.09 -6.28 13.23
N ILE A 288 -22.33 -5.46 12.50
CA ILE A 288 -20.90 -5.68 12.29
C ILE A 288 -20.11 -4.69 13.14
N ALA A 289 -19.25 -5.21 13.99
CA ALA A 289 -18.49 -4.45 14.97
C ALA A 289 -17.00 -4.69 14.78
N THR A 290 -16.18 -3.65 14.88
CA THR A 290 -14.72 -3.81 15.01
C THR A 290 -14.32 -3.56 16.45
N LEU A 291 -13.40 -4.35 17.00
CA LEU A 291 -13.03 -4.27 18.42
C LEU A 291 -11.56 -4.64 18.64
N TRP A 292 -10.90 -3.97 19.59
CA TRP A 292 -9.51 -4.28 19.92
C TRP A 292 -9.43 -5.37 21.01
N PRO A 293 -8.43 -6.26 20.99
CA PRO A 293 -8.27 -7.33 21.98
C PRO A 293 -8.25 -6.84 23.43
N GLU A 294 -7.55 -5.73 23.70
CA GLU A 294 -7.48 -5.13 25.05
C GLU A 294 -8.86 -4.70 25.54
N HIS A 295 -9.61 -3.92 24.74
CA HIS A 295 -10.96 -3.51 25.11
C HIS A 295 -11.93 -4.68 25.24
N HIS A 296 -11.80 -5.72 24.40
CA HIS A 296 -12.56 -6.95 24.58
C HIS A 296 -12.26 -7.60 25.94
N ARG A 297 -10.99 -7.66 26.37
CA ARG A 297 -10.64 -8.17 27.71
C ARG A 297 -11.26 -7.31 28.80
N THR A 298 -11.17 -5.99 28.70
CA THR A 298 -11.76 -5.05 29.67
C THR A 298 -13.28 -5.23 29.78
N LEU A 299 -13.99 -5.28 28.65
CA LEU A 299 -15.45 -5.44 28.60
C LEU A 299 -15.96 -6.83 29.01
N THR A 300 -15.07 -7.82 29.14
CA THR A 300 -15.43 -9.20 29.51
C THR A 300 -14.83 -9.66 30.83
N ARG A 301 -13.96 -8.84 31.46
CA ARG A 301 -13.30 -9.14 32.72
C ARG A 301 -14.22 -8.87 33.91
N LEU A 302 -14.17 -9.77 34.89
CA LEU A 302 -14.71 -9.55 36.24
C LEU A 302 -13.66 -8.82 37.07
N ASP A 303 -14.08 -7.88 37.91
CA ASP A 303 -13.18 -7.22 38.86
C ASP A 303 -12.67 -8.21 39.93
N ASP A 304 -11.68 -7.79 40.72
CA ASP A 304 -11.02 -8.64 41.71
C ASP A 304 -11.96 -9.06 42.86
N ASN A 305 -13.14 -8.42 42.99
CA ASN A 305 -14.20 -8.78 43.94
C ASN A 305 -15.33 -9.60 43.29
N GLY A 306 -15.18 -10.02 42.03
CA GLY A 306 -16.18 -10.74 41.26
C GLY A 306 -17.38 -9.91 40.78
N LYS A 307 -17.34 -8.58 40.93
CA LYS A 307 -18.34 -7.69 40.32
C LYS A 307 -18.01 -7.48 38.85
N ASP A 308 -19.07 -7.38 38.06
CA ASP A 308 -19.00 -7.23 36.61
C ASP A 308 -19.43 -5.79 36.23
N PRO A 309 -18.47 -4.87 36.00
CA PRO A 309 -18.80 -3.49 35.61
C PRO A 309 -19.42 -3.40 34.22
N HIS A 310 -19.28 -4.45 33.39
CA HIS A 310 -19.69 -4.50 31.99
C HIS A 310 -20.62 -5.70 31.73
N LYS A 311 -21.56 -5.95 32.64
CA LYS A 311 -22.41 -7.15 32.63
C LYS A 311 -23.18 -7.34 31.33
N GLN A 312 -23.77 -6.28 30.81
CA GLN A 312 -24.56 -6.33 29.58
C GLN A 312 -23.66 -6.39 28.36
N ALA A 313 -22.57 -5.64 28.34
CA ALA A 313 -21.59 -5.70 27.25
C ALA A 313 -20.94 -7.09 27.15
N ARG A 314 -20.56 -7.71 28.28
CA ARG A 314 -20.06 -9.10 28.33
C ARG A 314 -21.09 -10.10 27.79
N ALA A 315 -22.35 -9.97 28.21
CA ALA A 315 -23.43 -10.84 27.74
C ALA A 315 -23.76 -10.64 26.25
N LEU A 316 -23.58 -9.43 25.71
CA LEU A 316 -23.71 -9.16 24.27
C LEU A 316 -22.56 -9.81 23.49
N LEU A 317 -21.31 -9.60 23.91
CA LEU A 317 -20.12 -10.14 23.24
C LEU A 317 -20.07 -11.68 23.31
N ALA A 318 -20.64 -12.30 24.35
CA ALA A 318 -20.77 -13.75 24.43
C ALA A 318 -21.70 -14.37 23.35
N GLN A 319 -22.58 -13.56 22.76
CA GLN A 319 -23.46 -13.98 21.65
C GLN A 319 -22.86 -13.67 20.26
N ALA A 320 -21.69 -13.02 20.21
CA ALA A 320 -21.08 -12.57 18.96
C ALA A 320 -20.32 -13.69 18.24
N ASP A 321 -20.43 -13.71 16.91
CA ASP A 321 -19.50 -14.46 16.06
C ASP A 321 -18.19 -13.68 15.93
N LEU A 322 -17.15 -14.18 16.61
CA LEU A 322 -15.86 -13.50 16.71
C LEU A 322 -14.88 -13.96 15.61
N PHE A 323 -14.41 -13.01 14.80
CA PHE A 323 -13.41 -13.22 13.77
C PHE A 323 -12.12 -12.49 14.12
N HIS A 324 -11.02 -13.24 14.23
CA HIS A 324 -9.72 -12.66 14.55
C HIS A 324 -8.94 -12.30 13.29
N VAL A 325 -8.45 -11.06 13.24
CA VAL A 325 -7.60 -10.53 12.17
C VAL A 325 -6.14 -10.52 12.67
N PRO A 326 -5.26 -11.37 12.12
CA PRO A 326 -3.86 -11.43 12.52
C PRO A 326 -3.08 -10.20 12.04
N ASN A 327 -2.00 -9.86 12.77
CA ASN A 327 -1.12 -8.75 12.45
C ASN A 327 -0.30 -9.01 11.19
N ALA A 328 0.26 -10.21 11.07
CA ALA A 328 1.20 -10.58 10.03
C ALA A 328 0.56 -11.45 8.93
N PHE A 329 1.05 -11.25 7.71
CA PHE A 329 0.68 -12.04 6.53
C PHE A 329 1.54 -13.31 6.47
N HIS A 330 0.94 -14.43 6.07
CA HIS A 330 1.62 -15.71 5.99
C HIS A 330 1.18 -16.52 4.76
N GLY A 331 2.04 -17.44 4.32
CA GLY A 331 1.70 -18.48 3.33
C GLY A 331 1.23 -17.93 1.98
N SER A 332 0.06 -18.39 1.52
CA SER A 332 -0.53 -18.02 0.23
C SER A 332 -0.81 -16.52 0.10
N ALA A 333 -1.14 -15.83 1.19
CA ALA A 333 -1.44 -14.40 1.16
C ALA A 333 -0.23 -13.56 0.71
N LEU A 334 1.00 -13.92 1.14
CA LEU A 334 2.22 -13.23 0.69
C LEU A 334 2.50 -13.47 -0.80
N LYS A 335 2.21 -14.67 -1.32
CA LYS A 335 2.33 -14.97 -2.75
C LYS A 335 1.31 -14.15 -3.57
N SER A 336 0.08 -14.03 -3.07
CA SER A 336 -0.97 -13.24 -3.71
C SER A 336 -0.63 -11.76 -3.78
N VAL A 337 0.05 -11.18 -2.77
CA VAL A 337 0.50 -9.79 -2.82
C VAL A 337 1.38 -9.53 -4.04
N HIS A 338 2.36 -10.40 -4.31
CA HIS A 338 3.29 -10.24 -5.43
C HIS A 338 2.61 -10.43 -6.80
N ALA A 339 1.49 -11.16 -6.86
CA ALA A 339 0.75 -11.42 -8.08
C ALA A 339 -0.18 -10.27 -8.50
N LEU A 340 -0.60 -9.41 -7.56
CA LEU A 340 -1.56 -8.33 -7.82
C LEU A 340 -0.92 -7.08 -8.47
N ASP A 341 0.41 -7.00 -8.48
CA ASP A 341 1.20 -5.88 -9.02
C ASP A 341 0.76 -4.47 -8.54
N ASP A 342 0.22 -4.41 -7.32
CA ASP A 342 -0.23 -3.18 -6.67
C ASP A 342 0.96 -2.47 -6.02
N SER A 343 1.28 -1.28 -6.50
CA SER A 343 2.47 -0.52 -6.08
C SER A 343 2.45 -0.15 -4.58
N SER A 344 1.29 0.16 -4.01
CA SER A 344 1.15 0.41 -2.56
C SER A 344 1.45 -0.86 -1.76
N LEU A 345 0.94 -2.01 -2.18
CA LEU A 345 1.23 -3.28 -1.51
C LEU A 345 2.72 -3.64 -1.60
N LEU A 346 3.36 -3.43 -2.76
CA LEU A 346 4.78 -3.71 -2.96
C LEU A 346 5.67 -2.83 -2.06
N VAL A 347 5.37 -1.54 -1.93
CA VAL A 347 6.08 -0.66 -1.00
C VAL A 347 5.90 -1.13 0.44
N ALA A 348 4.68 -1.49 0.84
CA ALA A 348 4.42 -1.97 2.19
C ALA A 348 5.13 -3.30 2.49
N VAL A 349 5.19 -4.25 1.56
CA VAL A 349 5.96 -5.49 1.73
C VAL A 349 7.43 -5.17 2.01
N ARG A 350 8.04 -4.30 1.18
CA ARG A 350 9.46 -3.92 1.30
C ARG A 350 9.79 -3.18 2.59
N THR A 351 8.82 -2.46 3.16
CA THR A 351 9.02 -1.60 4.34
C THR A 351 8.34 -2.14 5.60
N SER A 352 7.70 -3.31 5.52
CA SER A 352 7.08 -3.97 6.68
C SER A 352 8.09 -4.88 7.38
N ARG A 353 8.07 -4.83 8.71
CA ARG A 353 8.72 -5.85 9.55
C ARG A 353 7.72 -6.94 9.89
N ASP A 354 8.20 -8.17 10.01
CA ASP A 354 7.41 -9.34 10.40
C ASP A 354 6.14 -9.54 9.55
N ALA A 355 6.18 -9.13 8.28
CA ALA A 355 5.04 -9.17 7.36
C ALA A 355 3.78 -8.42 7.87
N ALA A 356 3.94 -7.38 8.69
CA ALA A 356 2.88 -6.51 9.20
C ALA A 356 2.37 -5.48 8.16
N ILE A 357 2.04 -5.95 6.96
CA ILE A 357 1.79 -5.14 5.76
C ILE A 357 0.70 -4.07 5.97
N THR A 358 -0.43 -4.43 6.59
CA THR A 358 -1.55 -3.47 6.79
C THR A 358 -1.21 -2.35 7.76
N GLN A 359 -0.33 -2.62 8.74
CA GLN A 359 0.09 -1.61 9.70
C GLN A 359 1.02 -0.60 9.01
N THR A 360 1.93 -1.07 8.16
CA THR A 360 2.77 -0.20 7.31
C THR A 360 1.92 0.62 6.33
N LEU A 361 0.95 -0.02 5.65
CA LEU A 361 0.02 0.66 4.73
C LEU A 361 -0.71 1.83 5.41
N ALA A 362 -1.21 1.63 6.63
CA ALA A 362 -2.00 2.64 7.34
C ALA A 362 -1.14 3.69 8.08
N ALA A 363 -0.03 3.28 8.70
CA ALA A 363 0.80 4.17 9.52
C ALA A 363 1.79 5.00 8.71
N GLY A 364 2.20 4.52 7.53
CA GLY A 364 3.18 5.19 6.68
C GLY A 364 2.86 6.66 6.37
N PRO A 365 1.65 6.99 5.85
CA PRO A 365 1.30 8.38 5.53
C PRO A 365 1.29 9.27 6.78
N GLN A 366 0.80 8.73 7.90
CA GLN A 366 0.73 9.47 9.17
C GLN A 366 2.11 9.70 9.80
N LEU A 367 3.08 8.82 9.58
CA LEU A 367 4.48 9.06 9.97
C LEU A 367 5.10 10.20 9.16
N VAL A 368 4.81 10.27 7.87
CA VAL A 368 5.26 11.36 6.99
C VAL A 368 4.59 12.67 7.42
N ASP A 369 3.27 12.67 7.65
CA ASP A 369 2.55 13.86 8.13
C ASP A 369 3.13 14.38 9.44
N HIS A 370 3.39 13.48 10.40
CA HIS A 370 4.04 13.82 11.67
C HIS A 370 5.39 14.50 11.42
N TYR A 371 6.24 13.92 10.58
CA TYR A 371 7.53 14.50 10.22
C TYR A 371 7.42 15.86 9.49
N GLU A 372 6.52 15.98 8.53
CA GLU A 372 6.41 17.17 7.68
C GLU A 372 5.87 18.38 8.46
N GLN A 373 4.94 18.17 9.40
CA GLN A 373 4.29 19.26 10.16
C GLN A 373 5.18 19.92 11.22
N GLY A 374 6.33 19.32 11.58
CA GLY A 374 7.21 19.78 12.65
C GLY A 374 8.11 20.97 12.31
N ASP A 375 7.66 22.00 11.58
CA ASP A 375 8.56 23.12 11.17
C ASP A 375 8.81 24.17 12.26
N GLY A 376 7.87 24.32 13.21
CA GLY A 376 7.96 25.31 14.29
C GLY A 376 8.49 24.72 15.61
N PRO A 377 9.11 25.54 16.49
CA PRO A 377 9.42 25.10 17.85
C PRO A 377 8.14 24.75 18.63
N PRO A 378 8.17 23.71 19.49
CA PRO A 378 9.32 22.86 19.82
C PRO A 378 9.56 21.69 18.86
N ASP A 379 8.64 21.42 17.93
CA ASP A 379 8.64 20.19 17.12
C ASP A 379 9.76 20.16 16.07
N CYS A 380 10.28 21.32 15.67
CA CYS A 380 11.43 21.44 14.76
C CYS A 380 12.68 20.69 15.24
N TYR A 381 12.89 20.60 16.55
CA TYR A 381 14.00 19.83 17.12
C TYR A 381 13.82 18.33 16.87
N GLY A 382 12.59 17.83 17.02
CA GLY A 382 12.26 16.44 16.73
C GLY A 382 12.33 16.11 15.24
N LYS A 383 11.83 17.02 14.39
CA LYS A 383 11.98 16.92 12.92
C LYS A 383 13.46 16.83 12.54
N ALA A 384 14.32 17.68 13.08
CA ALA A 384 15.77 17.67 12.82
C ALA A 384 16.44 16.33 13.21
N VAL A 385 16.06 15.74 14.34
CA VAL A 385 16.55 14.40 14.75
C VAL A 385 16.11 13.31 13.77
N ILE A 386 14.84 13.34 13.33
CA ILE A 386 14.33 12.40 12.32
C ILE A 386 15.06 12.59 10.99
N THR A 387 15.30 13.84 10.57
CA THR A 387 16.04 14.17 9.33
C THR A 387 17.47 13.63 9.37
N ALA A 388 18.17 13.79 10.50
CA ALA A 388 19.52 13.23 10.67
C ALA A 388 19.53 11.71 10.54
N ALA A 389 18.53 11.04 11.14
CA ALA A 389 18.38 9.59 11.02
C ALA A 389 18.07 9.14 9.58
N MET A 390 17.20 9.88 8.87
CA MET A 390 16.90 9.67 7.46
C MET A 390 18.16 9.79 6.58
N ASP A 391 18.96 10.83 6.79
CA ASP A 391 20.20 11.04 6.04
C ASP A 391 21.24 9.94 6.33
N ALA A 392 21.37 9.49 7.59
CA ALA A 392 22.24 8.37 7.92
C ALA A 392 21.84 7.09 7.17
N ARG A 393 20.55 6.73 7.20
CA ARG A 393 20.05 5.49 6.59
C ARG A 393 20.14 5.50 5.06
N ARG A 394 19.77 6.61 4.41
CA ARG A 394 19.81 6.69 2.94
C ARG A 394 21.24 6.71 2.39
N LEU A 395 22.22 7.13 3.19
CA LEU A 395 23.64 7.19 2.82
C LEU A 395 24.45 5.95 3.23
N GLY A 396 23.78 4.90 3.71
CA GLY A 396 24.39 3.59 3.91
C GLY A 396 24.77 3.25 5.35
N HIS A 397 24.53 4.12 6.34
CA HIS A 397 24.73 3.75 7.75
C HIS A 397 23.67 2.72 8.18
N THR A 398 24.00 1.42 8.18
CA THR A 398 23.10 0.29 8.40
C THR A 398 22.90 -0.07 9.86
N SER A 399 23.91 0.18 10.69
CA SER A 399 23.78 -0.05 12.12
C SER A 399 22.74 0.88 12.76
N PRO A 400 22.10 0.46 13.87
CA PRO A 400 21.34 1.37 14.72
C PRO A 400 22.11 2.63 15.11
N LEU A 401 21.40 3.75 15.19
CA LEU A 401 21.97 5.06 15.45
C LEU A 401 22.03 5.33 16.95
N SER A 402 23.18 5.80 17.42
CA SER A 402 23.33 6.22 18.81
C SER A 402 22.65 7.58 19.06
N ALA A 403 22.19 7.80 20.29
CA ALA A 403 21.67 9.10 20.71
C ALA A 403 22.71 10.22 20.49
N ARG A 404 23.99 9.92 20.74
CA ARG A 404 25.09 10.88 20.55
C ARG A 404 25.29 11.28 19.10
N PHE A 405 25.16 10.34 18.17
CA PHE A 405 25.19 10.65 16.73
C PHE A 405 24.03 11.60 16.37
N LEU A 406 22.81 11.28 16.80
CA LEU A 406 21.62 12.07 16.50
C LEU A 406 21.69 13.48 17.13
N GLU A 407 22.14 13.57 18.38
CA GLU A 407 22.30 14.84 19.10
C GLU A 407 23.33 15.76 18.43
N ALA A 408 24.45 15.19 17.95
CA ALA A 408 25.49 15.95 17.29
C ALA A 408 25.10 16.38 15.85
N ALA A 409 24.35 15.54 15.13
CA ALA A 409 23.96 15.81 13.75
C ALA A 409 22.75 16.76 13.63
N ALA A 410 21.74 16.61 14.49
CA ALA A 410 20.46 17.34 14.41
C ALA A 410 20.59 18.87 14.31
N PRO A 411 21.51 19.56 15.04
CA PRO A 411 21.65 21.01 14.94
C PRO A 411 21.98 21.52 13.53
N GLY A 412 22.56 20.68 12.67
CA GLY A 412 22.86 21.03 11.27
C GLY A 412 21.61 21.26 10.41
N TYR A 413 20.46 20.72 10.83
CA TYR A 413 19.19 20.83 10.11
C TYR A 413 18.30 21.97 10.60
N LEU A 414 18.77 22.73 11.58
CA LEU A 414 18.04 23.84 12.18
C LEU A 414 18.60 25.17 11.66
N THR A 415 17.73 26.17 11.58
CA THR A 415 18.15 27.57 11.35
C THR A 415 18.90 28.12 12.57
N GLU A 416 19.69 29.17 12.37
CA GLU A 416 20.41 29.83 13.46
C GLU A 416 19.47 30.31 14.58
N ALA A 417 18.32 30.89 14.22
CA ALA A 417 17.31 31.34 15.19
C ALA A 417 16.74 30.17 16.01
N GLN A 418 16.45 29.03 15.38
CA GLN A 418 15.96 27.83 16.08
C GLN A 418 17.02 27.26 17.04
N ARG A 419 18.30 27.25 16.63
CA ARG A 419 19.41 26.82 17.50
C ARG A 419 19.56 27.74 18.71
N ALA A 420 19.52 29.05 18.51
CA ALA A 420 19.63 30.03 19.59
C ALA A 420 18.45 29.95 20.59
N ALA A 421 17.26 29.57 20.12
CA ALA A 421 16.05 29.43 20.94
C ALA A 421 15.92 28.07 21.64
N ALA A 422 16.85 27.12 21.40
CA ALA A 422 16.74 25.76 21.93
C ALA A 422 16.84 25.74 23.47
N PRO A 423 15.91 25.06 24.18
CA PRO A 423 16.01 24.91 25.63
C PRO A 423 17.13 23.94 26.02
N PRO A 424 17.63 23.95 27.28
CA PRO A 424 18.71 23.05 27.70
C PRO A 424 18.39 21.55 27.55
N ASP A 425 17.12 21.18 27.61
CA ASP A 425 16.60 19.81 27.45
C ASP A 425 16.05 19.52 26.04
N TRP A 426 16.43 20.34 25.04
CA TRP A 426 15.90 20.26 23.68
C TRP A 426 16.00 18.84 23.10
N PHE A 427 17.11 18.13 23.31
CA PHE A 427 17.35 16.83 22.70
C PHE A 427 16.45 15.74 23.31
N SER A 428 16.26 15.74 24.62
CA SER A 428 15.32 14.84 25.29
C SER A 428 13.88 15.04 24.79
N ARG A 429 13.47 16.29 24.56
CA ARG A 429 12.15 16.61 23.98
C ARG A 429 12.05 16.21 22.51
N ALA A 430 13.11 16.44 21.73
CA ALA A 430 13.21 16.02 20.34
C ALA A 430 13.11 14.50 20.20
N LEU A 431 13.80 13.74 21.05
CA LEU A 431 13.70 12.29 21.12
C LEU A 431 12.30 11.83 21.52
N ALA A 432 11.66 12.50 22.49
CA ALA A 432 10.28 12.19 22.86
C ALA A 432 9.33 12.38 21.67
N TYR A 433 9.46 13.49 20.93
CA TYR A 433 8.71 13.74 19.71
C TYR A 433 8.97 12.66 18.64
N ALA A 434 10.24 12.33 18.37
CA ALA A 434 10.63 11.32 17.39
C ALA A 434 10.23 9.88 17.77
N ARG A 435 9.95 9.63 19.05
CA ARG A 435 9.47 8.33 19.57
C ARG A 435 7.96 8.30 19.79
N THR A 436 7.23 9.34 19.39
CA THR A 436 5.76 9.38 19.49
C THR A 436 5.16 8.24 18.66
N LYS A 437 4.34 7.40 19.32
CA LYS A 437 3.64 6.31 18.64
C LYS A 437 2.48 6.86 17.82
N ILE A 438 2.63 6.81 16.51
CA ILE A 438 1.60 7.12 15.52
C ILE A 438 0.70 5.90 15.34
N MET A 439 -0.62 6.13 15.45
CA MET A 439 -1.66 5.09 15.39
C MET A 439 -1.46 3.93 16.39
N GLY A 440 -0.63 4.13 17.42
CA GLY A 440 -0.24 3.10 18.39
C GLY A 440 0.68 2.00 17.87
N VAL A 441 1.09 2.05 16.59
CA VAL A 441 1.81 0.95 15.91
C VAL A 441 3.25 1.29 15.52
N ALA A 442 3.50 2.51 15.09
CA ALA A 442 4.81 2.91 14.57
C ALA A 442 5.27 4.24 15.16
N ALA A 443 6.58 4.48 15.21
CA ALA A 443 7.17 5.74 15.62
C ALA A 443 8.31 6.08 14.66
N PRO A 444 8.63 7.36 14.41
CA PRO A 444 9.75 7.70 13.54
C PRO A 444 11.06 7.03 13.95
N LEU A 445 11.35 7.02 15.25
CA LEU A 445 12.45 6.28 15.86
C LEU A 445 11.94 5.19 16.81
N HIS A 446 12.47 3.98 16.64
CA HIS A 446 12.17 2.81 17.44
C HIS A 446 13.35 2.41 18.30
N ASP A 447 13.05 1.89 19.48
CA ASP A 447 14.04 1.26 20.34
C ASP A 447 14.55 -0.05 19.69
N VAL A 448 15.83 -0.35 19.89
CA VAL A 448 16.43 -1.61 19.41
C VAL A 448 16.46 -2.63 20.53
N ALA A 449 15.95 -3.84 20.28
CA ALA A 449 15.94 -4.90 21.28
C ALA A 449 17.36 -5.34 21.68
N SER A 450 17.57 -5.61 22.97
CA SER A 450 18.81 -6.20 23.46
C SER A 450 19.00 -7.61 22.86
N PRO A 451 20.15 -7.93 22.26
CA PRO A 451 20.39 -9.25 21.66
C PRO A 451 20.35 -10.40 22.66
N SER A 452 20.66 -10.12 23.94
CA SER A 452 20.87 -11.13 24.98
C SER A 452 19.85 -11.06 26.12
N GLY A 453 18.75 -10.33 25.97
CA GLY A 453 17.78 -10.19 27.06
C GLY A 453 16.50 -9.42 26.71
N MET A 454 15.70 -9.17 27.75
CA MET A 454 14.48 -8.38 27.66
C MET A 454 14.80 -6.88 27.71
N GLY A 455 14.13 -6.09 26.87
CA GLY A 455 14.23 -4.63 26.88
C GLY A 455 15.04 -4.05 25.72
N ALA A 456 15.10 -2.72 25.68
CA ALA A 456 15.82 -1.95 24.67
C ALA A 456 17.29 -1.77 25.04
N ILE A 457 18.16 -1.71 24.03
CA ILE A 457 19.51 -1.15 24.17
C ILE A 457 19.36 0.34 24.48
N PRO A 458 19.87 0.83 25.63
CA PRO A 458 19.77 2.25 25.96
C PRO A 458 20.43 3.14 24.90
N ASP A 459 19.81 4.28 24.60
CA ASP A 459 20.37 5.31 23.71
C ASP A 459 20.72 4.85 22.29
N VAL A 460 20.06 3.80 21.81
CA VAL A 460 20.24 3.26 20.46
C VAL A 460 18.89 3.13 19.78
N TYR A 461 18.77 3.73 18.59
CA TYR A 461 17.52 3.89 17.89
C TYR A 461 17.62 3.40 16.44
N ARG A 462 16.48 3.00 15.89
CA ARG A 462 16.35 2.65 14.48
C ARG A 462 15.23 3.45 13.84
N LEU A 463 15.50 4.03 12.68
CA LEU A 463 14.49 4.72 11.87
C LEU A 463 13.40 3.72 11.42
N ALA A 464 12.16 4.19 11.32
CA ALA A 464 11.09 3.46 10.66
C ALA A 464 11.42 3.22 9.18
N ASP A 465 11.27 1.98 8.70
CA ASP A 465 11.70 1.60 7.34
C ASP A 465 10.91 2.36 6.25
N TYR A 466 9.66 2.74 6.54
CA TYR A 466 8.89 3.59 5.63
C TYR A 466 9.43 5.02 5.53
N LEU A 467 9.99 5.57 6.61
CA LEU A 467 10.65 6.89 6.58
C LEU A 467 12.00 6.84 5.85
N ASP A 468 12.74 5.72 5.92
CA ASP A 468 13.92 5.49 5.06
C ASP A 468 13.50 5.49 3.57
N HIS A 469 12.46 4.72 3.22
CA HIS A 469 11.91 4.71 1.87
C HIS A 469 11.47 6.11 1.39
N HIS A 470 10.73 6.85 2.23
CA HIS A 470 10.32 8.22 1.93
C HIS A 470 11.53 9.14 1.74
N ALA A 471 12.51 9.10 2.65
CA ALA A 471 13.72 9.93 2.60
C ALA A 471 14.55 9.72 1.33
N ARG A 472 14.66 8.48 0.85
CA ARG A 472 15.36 8.15 -0.42
C ARG A 472 14.76 8.85 -1.63
N ASN A 473 13.48 9.22 -1.57
CA ASN A 473 12.80 9.97 -2.63
C ASN A 473 12.87 11.48 -2.39
N VAL A 474 12.38 11.97 -1.25
CA VAL A 474 12.21 13.42 -1.02
C VAL A 474 13.52 14.15 -0.68
N ARG A 475 14.52 13.43 -0.15
CA ARG A 475 15.84 13.97 0.21
C ARG A 475 16.94 13.55 -0.76
N ARG A 476 16.58 12.94 -1.89
CA ARG A 476 17.52 12.38 -2.87
C ARG A 476 18.57 13.42 -3.29
N PHE A 477 18.11 14.60 -3.69
CA PHE A 477 18.93 15.70 -4.23
C PHE A 477 19.44 16.66 -3.15
N ILE A 478 19.31 16.31 -1.87
CA ILE A 478 19.73 17.18 -0.76
C ILE A 478 21.01 16.61 -0.16
N PHE A 479 22.07 17.41 -0.13
CA PHE A 479 23.30 17.06 0.58
C PHE A 479 23.15 17.33 2.09
N PRO A 480 23.56 16.41 3.00
CA PRO A 480 23.51 16.66 4.44
C PRO A 480 24.43 17.81 4.89
N PRO A 481 24.07 18.54 5.96
CA PRO A 481 24.86 19.64 6.49
C PRO A 481 26.19 19.17 7.09
N ALA A 482 27.16 20.08 7.25
CA ALA A 482 28.49 19.74 7.78
C ALA A 482 28.47 19.02 9.14
N LEU A 483 27.60 19.44 10.06
CA LEU A 483 27.47 18.82 11.38
C LEU A 483 27.05 17.35 11.33
N PHE A 484 26.35 16.90 10.27
CA PHE A 484 26.04 15.50 10.08
C PHE A 484 27.31 14.68 9.82
N TRP A 485 28.22 15.17 8.97
CA TRP A 485 29.45 14.47 8.63
C TRP A 485 30.45 14.45 9.79
N GLU A 486 30.52 15.53 10.56
CA GLU A 486 31.30 15.56 11.82
C GLU A 486 30.75 14.56 12.85
N ALA A 487 29.43 14.45 12.97
CA ALA A 487 28.79 13.47 13.83
C ALA A 487 29.06 12.03 13.35
N ALA A 488 29.01 11.79 12.04
CA ALA A 488 29.36 10.50 11.44
C ALA A 488 30.79 10.09 11.75
N LYS A 489 31.76 10.96 11.50
CA LYS A 489 33.16 10.69 11.80
C LYS A 489 33.37 10.27 13.26
N ARG A 490 32.68 10.94 14.19
CA ARG A 490 32.92 10.76 15.64
C ARG A 490 32.09 9.67 16.31
N TYR A 491 30.88 9.41 15.81
CA TYR A 491 29.86 8.62 16.52
C TYR A 491 29.20 7.53 15.67
N SER A 492 29.71 7.25 14.47
CA SER A 492 29.27 6.08 13.70
C SER A 492 29.47 4.80 14.50
N ALA A 493 28.54 3.85 14.35
CA ALA A 493 28.51 2.66 15.18
C ALA A 493 29.61 1.65 14.82
N SER A 494 30.10 1.66 13.58
CA SER A 494 31.11 0.72 13.09
C SER A 494 31.99 1.33 11.99
N ALA A 495 33.15 0.71 11.77
CA ALA A 495 34.02 1.06 10.64
C ALA A 495 33.37 0.75 9.28
N ALA A 496 32.44 -0.21 9.22
CA ALA A 496 31.67 -0.49 8.02
C ALA A 496 30.69 0.65 7.68
N ASP A 497 30.00 1.21 8.69
CA ASP A 497 29.12 2.36 8.44
C ASP A 497 29.91 3.59 7.98
N LEU A 498 31.12 3.80 8.50
CA LEU A 498 32.03 4.86 8.04
C LEU A 498 32.44 4.65 6.57
N HIS A 499 32.75 3.42 6.17
CA HIS A 499 33.06 3.09 4.77
C HIS A 499 31.89 3.39 3.83
N GLU A 500 30.67 2.99 4.20
CA GLU A 500 29.47 3.27 3.41
C GLU A 500 29.20 4.78 3.27
N LEU A 501 29.35 5.53 4.37
CA LEU A 501 29.22 6.99 4.36
C LEU A 501 30.33 7.65 3.51
N ALA A 502 31.56 7.12 3.53
CA ALA A 502 32.65 7.59 2.70
C ALA A 502 32.36 7.41 1.21
N GLY A 503 31.89 6.23 0.79
CA GLY A 503 31.46 5.99 -0.60
C GLY A 503 30.28 6.88 -1.03
N SER A 504 29.37 7.18 -0.09
CA SER A 504 28.30 8.16 -0.31
C SER A 504 28.81 9.58 -0.50
N ALA A 505 29.86 9.99 0.22
CA ALA A 505 30.51 11.30 0.05
C ALA A 505 31.28 11.38 -1.27
N GLU A 506 31.99 10.31 -1.65
CA GLU A 506 32.73 10.19 -2.89
C GLU A 506 31.81 10.29 -4.12
N SER A 507 30.70 9.55 -4.11
CA SER A 507 29.70 9.58 -5.19
C SER A 507 29.10 10.97 -5.41
N ARG A 508 29.22 11.85 -4.40
CA ARG A 508 28.76 13.25 -4.39
C ARG A 508 29.91 14.25 -4.54
N SER A 509 31.08 13.77 -4.97
CA SER A 509 32.29 14.57 -5.20
C SER A 509 32.76 15.35 -3.97
N ARG A 510 32.42 14.94 -2.74
CA ARG A 510 32.98 15.49 -1.50
C ARG A 510 34.25 14.73 -1.12
N LEU A 511 35.23 14.83 -2.01
CA LEU A 511 36.40 13.97 -2.05
C LEU A 511 37.26 14.06 -0.78
N HIS A 512 37.47 15.26 -0.23
CA HIS A 512 38.20 15.42 1.02
C HIS A 512 37.51 14.73 2.21
N MET A 513 36.19 14.85 2.30
CA MET A 513 35.40 14.18 3.33
C MET A 513 35.42 12.66 3.14
N ALA A 514 35.24 12.20 1.90
CA ALA A 514 35.32 10.77 1.56
C ALA A 514 36.66 10.17 1.97
N TYR A 515 37.77 10.80 1.59
CA TYR A 515 39.12 10.38 1.96
C TYR A 515 39.30 10.30 3.48
N THR A 516 38.85 11.33 4.20
CA THR A 516 38.89 11.37 5.67
C THR A 516 38.13 10.19 6.28
N LEU A 517 36.90 9.91 5.81
CA LEU A 517 36.07 8.83 6.34
C LEU A 517 36.61 7.44 5.98
N PHE A 518 37.14 7.25 4.76
CA PHE A 518 37.79 6.00 4.38
C PHE A 518 39.01 5.72 5.27
N ARG A 519 39.80 6.75 5.61
CA ARG A 519 40.93 6.60 6.53
C ARG A 519 40.48 6.16 7.92
N GLU A 520 39.50 6.84 8.51
CA GLU A 520 38.98 6.48 9.84
C GLU A 520 38.36 5.07 9.82
N ALA A 521 37.70 4.67 8.73
CA ALA A 521 37.19 3.31 8.55
C ALA A 521 38.34 2.28 8.45
N ALA A 522 39.40 2.58 7.69
CA ALA A 522 40.55 1.70 7.52
C ALA A 522 41.30 1.48 8.86
N GLU A 523 41.54 2.57 9.60
CA GLU A 523 42.14 2.55 10.94
C GLU A 523 41.22 1.85 11.96
N GLY A 524 39.90 1.95 11.78
CA GLY A 524 38.89 1.20 12.52
C GLY A 524 38.77 -0.29 12.13
N GLY A 525 39.58 -0.79 11.19
CA GLY A 525 39.65 -2.20 10.81
C GLY A 525 38.84 -2.61 9.59
N HIS A 526 38.30 -1.66 8.81
CA HIS A 526 37.59 -1.98 7.57
C HIS A 526 38.55 -2.12 6.38
N SER A 527 38.96 -3.35 6.08
CA SER A 527 40.01 -3.66 5.09
C SER A 527 39.78 -3.07 3.69
N ALA A 528 38.54 -3.06 3.19
CA ALA A 528 38.23 -2.52 1.85
C ALA A 528 38.55 -1.02 1.72
N SER A 529 38.61 -0.29 2.84
CA SER A 529 38.91 1.14 2.83
C SER A 529 40.35 1.44 2.45
N TRP A 530 41.30 0.51 2.67
CA TRP A 530 42.67 0.66 2.18
C TRP A 530 42.74 0.69 0.66
N ALA A 531 41.93 -0.13 -0.01
CA ALA A 531 41.82 -0.13 -1.46
C ALA A 531 41.28 1.21 -1.98
N GLN A 532 40.24 1.75 -1.34
CA GLN A 532 39.68 3.04 -1.72
C GLN A 532 40.70 4.18 -1.55
N LEU A 533 41.44 4.21 -0.44
CA LEU A 533 42.50 5.20 -0.22
C LEU A 533 43.60 5.10 -1.30
N ALA A 534 43.96 3.88 -1.71
CA ALA A 534 44.92 3.68 -2.79
C ALA A 534 44.41 4.29 -4.10
N TYR A 535 43.14 4.04 -4.49
CA TYR A 535 42.55 4.66 -5.69
C TYR A 535 42.52 6.19 -5.62
N PHE A 536 42.20 6.78 -4.46
CA PHE A 536 42.29 8.23 -4.26
C PHE A 536 43.68 8.77 -4.57
N CYS A 537 44.73 8.13 -4.05
CA CYS A 537 46.11 8.54 -4.32
C CYS A 537 46.54 8.26 -5.76
N GLN A 538 46.05 7.21 -6.40
CA GLN A 538 46.33 6.91 -7.82
C GLN A 538 45.82 8.03 -8.72
N ASP A 539 44.58 8.45 -8.51
CA ASP A 539 43.93 9.44 -9.35
C ASP A 539 44.42 10.89 -9.09
N ARG A 540 44.79 11.19 -7.84
CA ARG A 540 44.88 12.59 -7.35
C ARG A 540 46.12 12.90 -6.49
N GLY A 541 46.89 11.89 -6.12
CA GLY A 541 48.04 12.04 -5.21
C GLY A 541 49.36 11.60 -5.85
N PRO A 542 50.47 11.63 -5.09
CA PRO A 542 51.73 11.07 -5.53
C PRO A 542 51.62 9.54 -5.70
N LEU A 543 52.11 8.99 -6.81
CA LEU A 543 52.07 7.55 -7.09
C LEU A 543 52.79 6.70 -6.03
N VAL A 544 53.80 7.24 -5.34
CA VAL A 544 54.48 6.57 -4.23
C VAL A 544 53.53 6.31 -3.06
N ASP A 545 52.62 7.25 -2.78
CA ASP A 545 51.62 7.09 -1.71
C ASP A 545 50.55 6.09 -2.11
N ALA A 546 50.17 6.10 -3.39
CA ALA A 546 49.30 5.09 -3.98
C ALA A 546 49.88 3.68 -3.87
N GLU A 547 51.17 3.50 -4.17
CA GLU A 547 51.85 2.20 -4.00
C GLU A 547 51.84 1.74 -2.55
N ASN A 548 52.21 2.63 -1.60
CA ASN A 548 52.23 2.30 -0.18
C ASN A 548 50.84 1.84 0.32
N LEU A 549 49.77 2.51 -0.10
CA LEU A 549 48.41 2.14 0.25
C LEU A 549 47.94 0.88 -0.48
N ALA A 550 48.36 0.67 -1.73
CA ALA A 550 48.08 -0.53 -2.50
C ALA A 550 48.70 -1.77 -1.85
N TRP A 551 49.93 -1.68 -1.31
CA TRP A 551 50.53 -2.75 -0.52
C TRP A 551 49.82 -3.00 0.80
N LYS A 552 49.37 -1.96 1.51
CA LYS A 552 48.51 -2.14 2.69
C LYS A 552 47.21 -2.87 2.35
N ALA A 553 46.58 -2.50 1.23
CA ALA A 553 45.39 -3.18 0.73
C ALA A 553 45.69 -4.65 0.37
N TRP A 554 46.85 -4.91 -0.23
CA TRP A 554 47.35 -6.25 -0.56
C TRP A 554 47.45 -7.15 0.67
N ASP A 555 48.07 -6.64 1.74
CA ASP A 555 48.28 -7.37 2.99
C ASP A 555 46.96 -7.79 3.66
N VAL A 556 45.88 -7.03 3.43
CA VAL A 556 44.53 -7.33 3.94
C VAL A 556 43.63 -8.01 2.90
N GLY A 557 44.19 -8.45 1.77
CA GLY A 557 43.53 -9.30 0.78
C GLY A 557 42.88 -8.59 -0.42
N TYR A 558 43.13 -7.30 -0.63
CA TYR A 558 42.64 -6.55 -1.79
C TYR A 558 43.78 -6.32 -2.78
N ARG A 559 43.74 -7.02 -3.93
CA ARG A 559 44.84 -7.03 -4.91
C ARG A 559 44.70 -5.97 -6.00
N ASP A 560 43.48 -5.65 -6.36
CA ASP A 560 43.15 -4.77 -7.49
C ASP A 560 43.88 -3.42 -7.48
N PRO A 561 44.07 -2.72 -6.35
CA PRO A 561 44.79 -1.44 -6.37
C PRO A 561 46.23 -1.55 -6.87
N LEU A 562 46.96 -2.61 -6.47
CA LEU A 562 48.34 -2.80 -6.90
C LEU A 562 48.42 -3.22 -8.37
N LEU A 563 47.49 -4.09 -8.81
CA LEU A 563 47.42 -4.51 -10.21
C LEU A 563 47.00 -3.36 -11.13
N ASN A 564 46.16 -2.44 -10.66
CA ASN A 564 45.83 -1.22 -11.38
C ASN A 564 47.04 -0.29 -11.51
N LEU A 565 47.91 -0.18 -10.50
CA LEU A 565 49.17 0.57 -10.63
C LEU A 565 50.07 -0.04 -11.71
N VAL A 566 50.18 -1.37 -11.76
CA VAL A 566 50.92 -2.06 -12.84
C VAL A 566 50.36 -1.66 -14.21
N LEU A 567 49.04 -1.69 -14.37
CA LEU A 567 48.38 -1.30 -15.61
C LEU A 567 48.62 0.17 -15.95
N LEU A 568 48.50 1.09 -14.99
CA LEU A 568 48.74 2.52 -15.19
C LEU A 568 50.20 2.80 -15.61
N HIS A 569 51.17 2.14 -14.97
CA HIS A 569 52.58 2.26 -15.38
C HIS A 569 52.81 1.69 -16.78
N LYS A 570 52.15 0.57 -17.12
CA LYS A 570 52.21 -0.01 -18.47
C LYS A 570 51.62 0.94 -19.52
N GLU A 571 50.45 1.54 -19.26
CA GLU A 571 49.78 2.48 -20.18
C GLU A 571 50.55 3.80 -20.33
N ALA A 572 51.33 4.19 -19.32
CA ALA A 572 52.22 5.35 -19.36
C ALA A 572 53.62 5.05 -19.93
N ASP A 573 53.83 3.88 -20.55
CA ASP A 573 55.11 3.38 -21.08
C ASP A 573 56.26 3.34 -20.03
N ASN A 574 55.91 3.30 -18.74
CA ASN A 574 56.85 3.15 -17.62
C ASN A 574 57.10 1.66 -17.33
N HIS A 575 57.55 0.92 -18.34
CA HIS A 575 57.59 -0.54 -18.28
C HIS A 575 58.47 -1.11 -17.15
N ALA A 576 59.59 -0.46 -16.83
CA ALA A 576 60.46 -0.90 -15.74
C ALA A 576 59.74 -0.91 -14.37
N GLU A 577 58.84 0.06 -14.16
CA GLU A 577 58.10 0.16 -12.90
C GLU A 577 56.90 -0.79 -12.87
N ALA A 578 56.20 -0.93 -14.00
CA ALA A 578 55.16 -1.94 -14.17
C ALA A 578 55.72 -3.35 -13.91
N GLU A 579 56.91 -3.66 -14.44
CA GLU A 579 57.60 -4.93 -14.20
C GLU A 579 58.02 -5.08 -12.75
N ARG A 580 58.61 -4.06 -12.12
CA ARG A 580 59.01 -4.12 -10.70
C ARG A 580 57.83 -4.48 -9.81
N LEU A 581 56.70 -3.79 -9.99
CA LEU A 581 55.48 -4.00 -9.21
C LEU A 581 54.86 -5.37 -9.51
N ALA A 582 54.70 -5.74 -10.77
CA ALA A 582 54.11 -7.01 -11.17
C ALA A 582 54.96 -8.20 -10.69
N ARG A 583 56.29 -8.10 -10.76
CA ARG A 583 57.22 -9.12 -10.28
C ARG A 583 57.15 -9.24 -8.76
N ALA A 584 57.21 -8.13 -8.03
CA ALA A 584 57.07 -8.14 -6.57
C ALA A 584 55.72 -8.75 -6.13
N ALA A 585 54.64 -8.43 -6.84
CA ALA A 585 53.33 -9.03 -6.61
C ALA A 585 53.31 -10.53 -6.95
N ALA A 586 53.95 -10.95 -8.05
CA ALA A 586 54.03 -12.35 -8.47
C ALA A 586 54.85 -13.22 -7.50
N GLU A 587 55.88 -12.65 -6.87
CA GLU A 587 56.69 -13.32 -5.83
C GLU A 587 55.87 -13.71 -4.59
N THR A 588 54.71 -13.07 -4.37
CA THR A 588 53.77 -13.48 -3.32
C THR A 588 52.98 -14.76 -3.66
N GLY A 589 53.12 -15.28 -4.89
CA GLY A 589 52.47 -16.50 -5.35
C GLY A 589 50.99 -16.34 -5.74
N HIS A 590 50.53 -15.10 -5.93
CA HIS A 590 49.16 -14.82 -6.34
C HIS A 590 48.98 -14.93 -7.86
N PRO A 591 47.97 -15.68 -8.36
CA PRO A 591 47.87 -16.00 -9.77
C PRO A 591 47.52 -14.79 -10.65
N THR A 592 46.71 -13.85 -10.16
CA THR A 592 46.40 -12.60 -10.87
C THR A 592 47.63 -11.71 -11.07
N ALA A 593 48.61 -11.76 -10.17
CA ALA A 593 49.88 -11.05 -10.34
C ALA A 593 50.79 -11.70 -11.37
N LEU A 594 50.82 -13.05 -11.41
CA LEU A 594 51.53 -13.80 -12.45
C LEU A 594 50.94 -13.50 -13.83
N LEU A 595 49.60 -13.42 -13.93
CA LEU A 595 48.93 -13.02 -15.16
C LEU A 595 49.27 -11.57 -15.55
N ALA A 596 49.25 -10.62 -14.59
CA ALA A 596 49.63 -9.24 -14.86
C ALA A 596 51.07 -9.11 -15.39
N LEU A 597 52.02 -9.88 -14.82
CA LEU A 597 53.39 -9.97 -15.30
C LEU A 597 53.46 -10.54 -16.73
N ALA A 598 52.71 -11.61 -17.02
CA ALA A 598 52.63 -12.21 -18.34
C ALA A 598 52.10 -11.27 -19.43
N GLN A 599 51.28 -10.28 -19.06
CA GLN A 599 50.65 -9.30 -19.95
C GLN A 599 51.51 -8.06 -20.24
N LEU A 600 52.72 -7.98 -19.68
CA LEU A 600 53.64 -6.87 -19.94
C LEU A 600 54.31 -7.02 -21.32
N PRO A 601 54.60 -5.91 -22.03
CA PRO A 601 55.18 -5.94 -23.37
C PRO A 601 56.47 -6.75 -23.48
N GLU A 602 57.36 -6.67 -22.49
CA GLU A 602 58.65 -7.38 -22.45
C GLU A 602 58.47 -8.90 -22.57
N TYR A 603 57.41 -9.43 -21.96
CA TYR A 603 57.09 -10.85 -21.99
C TYR A 603 56.28 -11.22 -23.23
N LEU A 604 55.44 -10.32 -23.74
CA LEU A 604 54.68 -10.55 -24.97
C LEU A 604 55.58 -10.68 -26.22
N GLU A 605 56.75 -10.03 -26.23
CA GLU A 605 57.78 -10.24 -27.27
C GLU A 605 58.28 -11.70 -27.27
N SER A 606 58.35 -12.31 -26.08
CA SER A 606 58.68 -13.72 -25.87
C SER A 606 57.42 -14.53 -25.61
N SER A 607 56.68 -14.87 -26.69
CA SER A 607 55.41 -15.63 -26.59
C SER A 607 55.51 -16.91 -25.75
N GLU A 608 56.70 -17.50 -25.60
CA GLU A 608 56.93 -18.67 -24.75
C GLU A 608 56.98 -18.32 -23.25
N GLU A 609 57.70 -17.26 -22.85
CA GLU A 609 57.78 -16.85 -21.44
C GLU A 609 56.46 -16.28 -20.93
N SER A 610 55.77 -15.46 -21.73
CA SER A 610 54.43 -14.96 -21.40
C SER A 610 53.43 -16.10 -21.23
N GLU A 611 53.45 -17.09 -22.12
CA GLU A 611 52.57 -18.25 -22.02
C GLU A 611 52.92 -19.13 -20.80
N GLN A 612 54.20 -19.30 -20.47
CA GLN A 612 54.61 -20.04 -19.27
C GLN A 612 54.10 -19.39 -17.97
N LEU A 613 54.22 -18.06 -17.86
CA LEU A 613 53.71 -17.30 -16.71
C LEU A 613 52.18 -17.39 -16.61
N ALA A 614 51.48 -17.25 -17.73
CA ALA A 614 50.02 -17.36 -17.76
C ALA A 614 49.54 -18.79 -17.47
N LEU A 615 50.25 -19.83 -17.94
CA LEU A 615 49.95 -21.21 -17.57
C LEU A 615 50.19 -21.47 -16.08
N ALA A 616 51.25 -20.90 -15.50
CA ALA A 616 51.49 -20.98 -14.06
C ALA A 616 50.37 -20.31 -13.24
N ALA A 617 49.87 -19.15 -13.70
CA ALA A 617 48.70 -18.50 -13.11
C ALA A 617 47.44 -19.39 -13.22
N ALA A 618 47.22 -20.02 -14.37
CA ALA A 618 46.11 -20.95 -14.59
C ALA A 618 46.19 -22.19 -13.70
N ASP A 619 47.38 -22.76 -13.50
CA ASP A 619 47.59 -23.92 -12.62
C ASP A 619 47.32 -23.58 -11.15
N LEU A 620 47.46 -22.31 -10.77
CA LEU A 620 47.09 -21.77 -9.46
C LEU A 620 45.61 -21.36 -9.36
N GLY A 621 44.82 -21.56 -10.43
CA GLY A 621 43.37 -21.41 -10.42
C GLY A 621 42.83 -20.11 -11.03
N ASP A 622 43.65 -19.32 -11.72
CA ASP A 622 43.17 -18.15 -12.46
C ASP A 622 42.62 -18.57 -13.84
N ALA A 623 41.29 -18.52 -13.96
CA ALA A 623 40.59 -18.89 -15.18
C ALA A 623 40.81 -17.89 -16.33
N GLU A 624 41.03 -16.60 -16.03
CA GLU A 624 41.31 -15.57 -17.04
C GLU A 624 42.66 -15.84 -17.72
N ALA A 625 43.63 -16.37 -16.98
CA ALA A 625 44.93 -16.73 -17.53
C ALA A 625 44.83 -17.78 -18.66
N LEU A 626 43.86 -18.71 -18.59
CA LEU A 626 43.56 -19.63 -19.69
C LEU A 626 43.00 -18.91 -20.92
N THR A 627 42.13 -17.92 -20.73
CA THR A 627 41.62 -17.07 -21.81
C THR A 627 42.75 -16.27 -22.47
N PHE A 628 43.67 -15.74 -21.66
CA PHE A 628 44.85 -15.04 -22.17
C PHE A 628 45.75 -15.97 -23.00
N CYS A 629 46.05 -17.18 -22.52
CA CYS A 629 46.76 -18.18 -23.32
C CYS A 629 46.03 -18.51 -24.63
N GLY A 630 44.70 -18.62 -24.58
CA GLY A 630 43.86 -18.85 -25.77
C GLY A 630 44.00 -17.73 -26.79
N ARG A 631 44.05 -16.46 -26.35
CA ARG A 631 44.30 -15.29 -27.22
C ARG A 631 45.69 -15.34 -27.86
N ILE A 632 46.72 -15.70 -27.11
CA ILE A 632 48.10 -15.89 -27.65
C ILE A 632 48.09 -16.94 -28.77
N ARG A 633 47.48 -18.11 -28.52
CA ARG A 633 47.39 -19.19 -29.52
C ARG A 633 46.56 -18.80 -30.74
N MET A 634 45.48 -18.06 -30.55
CA MET A 634 44.66 -17.54 -31.65
C MET A 634 45.46 -16.56 -32.52
N LEU A 635 46.24 -15.65 -31.93
CA LEU A 635 47.12 -14.72 -32.66
C LEU A 635 48.24 -15.46 -33.40
N ALA A 636 48.74 -16.56 -32.85
CA ALA A 636 49.68 -17.46 -33.50
C ALA A 636 49.05 -18.33 -34.61
N GLY A 637 47.73 -18.24 -34.82
CA GLY A 637 46.99 -18.99 -35.84
C GLY A 637 46.57 -20.41 -35.44
N ASP A 638 46.78 -20.81 -34.18
CA ASP A 638 46.36 -22.10 -33.64
C ASP A 638 44.95 -22.01 -33.03
N SER A 639 43.95 -21.93 -33.91
CA SER A 639 42.54 -21.85 -33.52
C SER A 639 42.05 -23.08 -32.73
N GLU A 640 42.65 -24.24 -32.95
CA GLU A 640 42.28 -25.46 -32.20
C GLU A 640 42.77 -25.42 -30.76
N ALA A 641 44.00 -24.97 -30.53
CA ALA A 641 44.51 -24.75 -29.17
C ALA A 641 43.73 -23.64 -28.47
N ALA A 642 43.40 -22.56 -29.19
CA ALA A 642 42.56 -21.48 -28.67
C ALA A 642 41.17 -21.98 -28.24
N ASP A 643 40.46 -22.77 -29.07
CA ASP A 643 39.14 -23.33 -28.71
C ASP A 643 39.21 -24.19 -27.43
N ARG A 644 40.24 -25.04 -27.32
CA ARG A 644 40.45 -25.86 -26.12
C ARG A 644 40.72 -25.02 -24.86
N LEU A 645 41.55 -23.98 -24.98
CA LEU A 645 41.91 -23.11 -23.86
C LEU A 645 40.71 -22.28 -23.41
N PHE A 646 39.98 -21.65 -24.33
CA PHE A 646 38.76 -20.93 -23.98
C PHE A 646 37.69 -21.86 -23.40
N GLY A 647 37.54 -23.09 -23.93
CA GLY A 647 36.61 -24.07 -23.37
C GLY A 647 36.95 -24.46 -21.93
N ARG A 648 38.24 -24.58 -21.59
CA ARG A 648 38.71 -24.80 -20.21
C ARG A 648 38.48 -23.58 -19.33
N ALA A 649 38.81 -22.39 -19.81
CA ALA A 649 38.58 -21.14 -19.08
C ALA A 649 37.10 -20.95 -18.74
N LEU A 650 36.23 -21.20 -19.71
CA LEU A 650 34.78 -21.14 -19.54
C LEU A 650 34.28 -22.17 -18.52
N ALA A 651 34.77 -23.40 -18.58
CA ALA A 651 34.45 -24.43 -17.59
C ALA A 651 34.98 -24.11 -16.18
N ALA A 652 36.03 -23.30 -16.09
CA ALA A 652 36.57 -22.78 -14.83
C ALA A 652 35.86 -21.49 -14.34
N GLY A 653 34.88 -20.99 -15.09
CA GLY A 653 34.04 -19.85 -14.69
C GLY A 653 34.43 -18.49 -15.28
N ASP A 654 35.41 -18.41 -16.20
CA ASP A 654 35.69 -17.16 -16.90
C ASP A 654 34.70 -16.94 -18.05
N VAL A 655 33.76 -16.02 -17.84
CA VAL A 655 32.76 -15.61 -18.81
C VAL A 655 33.37 -14.95 -20.05
N SER A 656 34.54 -14.30 -19.93
CA SER A 656 35.21 -13.65 -21.06
C SER A 656 35.58 -14.65 -22.16
N ALA A 657 35.89 -15.88 -21.76
CA ALA A 657 36.15 -17.00 -22.67
C ALA A 657 34.93 -17.34 -23.55
N ALA A 658 33.71 -17.20 -23.03
CA ALA A 658 32.49 -17.42 -23.80
C ALA A 658 32.37 -16.43 -24.96
N PHE A 659 32.73 -15.16 -24.73
CA PHE A 659 32.72 -14.13 -25.76
C PHE A 659 33.74 -14.44 -26.87
N GLU A 660 34.95 -14.88 -26.51
CA GLU A 660 35.97 -15.26 -27.49
C GLU A 660 35.57 -16.51 -28.29
N LEU A 661 35.05 -17.55 -27.63
CA LEU A 661 34.50 -18.74 -28.30
C LEU A 661 33.36 -18.40 -29.23
N MET A 662 32.43 -17.56 -28.77
CA MET A 662 31.28 -17.12 -29.55
C MET A 662 31.74 -16.42 -30.83
N ARG A 663 32.65 -15.44 -30.73
CA ARG A 663 33.17 -14.70 -31.89
C ARG A 663 33.98 -15.58 -32.84
N MET A 664 34.81 -16.46 -32.30
CA MET A 664 35.65 -17.34 -33.12
C MET A 664 34.79 -18.34 -33.92
N ARG A 665 33.78 -18.94 -33.28
CA ARG A 665 32.89 -19.92 -33.92
C ARG A 665 31.93 -19.26 -34.90
N GLU A 666 31.45 -18.05 -34.60
CA GLU A 666 30.64 -17.26 -35.54
C GLU A 666 31.43 -16.96 -36.81
N LYS A 667 32.67 -16.45 -36.69
CA LYS A 667 33.55 -16.21 -37.85
C LYS A 667 33.86 -17.47 -38.65
N ALA A 668 33.92 -18.62 -37.99
CA ALA A 668 34.09 -19.92 -38.63
C ALA A 668 32.78 -20.47 -39.28
N GLY A 669 31.65 -19.78 -39.11
CA GLY A 669 30.33 -20.20 -39.59
C GLY A 669 29.61 -21.23 -38.70
N ASP A 670 30.19 -21.63 -37.56
CA ASP A 670 29.55 -22.49 -36.56
C ASP A 670 28.63 -21.69 -35.64
N ILE A 671 27.48 -21.27 -36.19
CA ILE A 671 26.46 -20.51 -35.46
C ILE A 671 25.94 -21.31 -34.26
N ALA A 672 25.80 -22.62 -34.39
CA ALA A 672 25.33 -23.48 -33.30
C ALA A 672 26.35 -23.52 -32.15
N GLY A 673 27.65 -23.56 -32.45
CA GLY A 673 28.71 -23.50 -31.45
C GLY A 673 28.89 -22.12 -30.81
N ALA A 674 28.66 -21.05 -31.57
CA ALA A 674 28.61 -19.70 -31.04
C ALA A 674 27.43 -19.52 -30.07
N GLU A 675 26.25 -20.05 -30.42
CA GLU A 675 25.06 -20.03 -29.56
C GLU A 675 25.28 -20.87 -28.28
N ARG A 676 25.93 -22.04 -28.37
CA ARG A 676 26.28 -22.84 -27.19
C ARG A 676 27.17 -22.06 -26.22
N ALA A 677 28.21 -21.38 -26.72
CA ALA A 677 29.09 -20.56 -25.88
C ALA A 677 28.33 -19.40 -25.22
N ALA A 678 27.48 -18.70 -25.98
CA ALA A 678 26.65 -17.63 -25.44
C ALA A 678 25.66 -18.13 -24.37
N ARG A 679 25.10 -19.33 -24.52
CA ARG A 679 24.21 -19.94 -23.52
C ARG A 679 24.93 -20.32 -22.23
N GLN A 680 26.17 -20.81 -22.33
CA GLN A 680 27.00 -21.06 -21.15
C GLN A 680 27.30 -19.77 -20.38
N ALA A 681 27.45 -18.63 -21.06
CA ALA A 681 27.55 -17.32 -20.40
C ALA A 681 26.26 -16.96 -19.63
N VAL A 682 25.10 -17.22 -20.22
CA VAL A 682 23.79 -17.01 -19.59
C VAL A 682 23.61 -17.88 -18.34
N ASP A 683 24.06 -19.13 -18.38
CA ASP A 683 24.02 -20.03 -17.22
C ASP A 683 24.85 -19.51 -16.03
N MET A 684 25.84 -18.63 -16.30
CA MET A 684 26.65 -17.94 -15.28
C MET A 684 26.15 -16.52 -14.97
N GLY A 685 25.02 -16.09 -15.54
CA GLY A 685 24.40 -14.79 -15.29
C GLY A 685 24.87 -13.65 -16.22
N ASP A 686 25.64 -13.93 -17.27
CA ASP A 686 25.99 -12.95 -18.30
C ASP A 686 25.06 -13.05 -19.52
N TYR A 687 24.28 -12.01 -19.71
CA TYR A 687 23.33 -11.90 -20.81
C TYR A 687 23.88 -11.06 -21.98
N PHE A 688 25.02 -10.41 -21.79
CA PHE A 688 25.66 -9.57 -22.80
C PHE A 688 26.16 -10.43 -23.96
N VAL A 689 26.79 -11.58 -23.69
CA VAL A 689 27.33 -12.45 -24.77
C VAL A 689 26.22 -12.94 -25.71
N LEU A 690 25.03 -13.26 -25.18
CA LEU A 690 23.86 -13.64 -25.98
C LEU A 690 23.37 -12.47 -26.86
N ALA A 691 23.26 -11.27 -26.29
CA ALA A 691 22.86 -10.08 -27.03
C ALA A 691 23.92 -9.67 -28.08
N ALA A 692 25.21 -9.87 -27.80
CA ALA A 692 26.30 -9.62 -28.73
C ALA A 692 26.23 -10.57 -29.93
N LEU A 693 25.99 -11.87 -29.71
CA LEU A 693 25.74 -12.82 -30.79
C LEU A 693 24.49 -12.43 -31.60
N ALA A 694 23.41 -12.01 -30.93
CA ALA A 694 22.21 -11.52 -31.60
C ALA A 694 22.50 -10.31 -32.50
N SER A 695 23.37 -9.40 -32.05
CA SER A 695 23.82 -8.24 -32.84
C SER A 695 24.65 -8.66 -34.04
N LEU A 696 25.58 -9.62 -33.90
CA LEU A 696 26.37 -10.15 -35.03
C LEU A 696 25.48 -10.82 -36.08
N LEU A 697 24.44 -11.54 -35.62
CA LEU A 697 23.50 -12.24 -36.50
C LEU A 697 22.31 -11.37 -36.94
N SER A 698 22.28 -10.08 -36.60
CA SER A 698 21.20 -9.17 -36.99
C SER A 698 21.21 -8.82 -38.48
N GLU A 699 22.29 -9.17 -39.18
CA GLU A 699 22.43 -9.06 -40.62
C GLU A 699 22.68 -10.45 -41.24
N ALA A 700 22.86 -10.51 -42.57
CA ALA A 700 23.15 -11.78 -43.24
C ALA A 700 24.37 -12.46 -42.58
N PRO A 701 24.35 -13.80 -42.37
CA PRO A 701 23.50 -14.78 -43.04
C PRO A 701 22.24 -15.24 -42.27
N SER A 702 21.93 -14.75 -41.07
CA SER A 702 20.85 -15.35 -40.23
C SER A 702 20.07 -14.35 -39.35
N PRO A 703 19.38 -13.35 -39.95
CA PRO A 703 18.63 -12.32 -39.22
C PRO A 703 17.53 -12.88 -38.31
N GLU A 704 16.88 -13.98 -38.68
CA GLU A 704 15.85 -14.61 -37.84
C GLU A 704 16.43 -15.22 -36.55
N VAL A 705 17.64 -15.76 -36.63
CA VAL A 705 18.36 -16.27 -35.45
C VAL A 705 18.77 -15.10 -34.56
N GLY A 706 19.31 -14.03 -35.14
CA GLY A 706 19.61 -12.79 -34.42
C GLY A 706 18.38 -12.22 -33.71
N LYS A 707 17.24 -12.14 -34.39
CA LYS A 707 15.96 -11.68 -33.81
C LYS A 707 15.50 -12.55 -32.65
N ARG A 708 15.58 -13.88 -32.78
CA ARG A 708 15.21 -14.82 -31.71
C ARG A 708 16.08 -14.62 -30.47
N LEU A 709 17.40 -14.59 -30.65
CA LEU A 709 18.36 -14.43 -29.54
C LEU A 709 18.23 -13.06 -28.86
N ALA A 710 17.93 -12.01 -29.62
CA ALA A 710 17.68 -10.68 -29.05
C ALA A 710 16.42 -10.63 -28.18
N ARG A 711 15.33 -11.31 -28.58
CA ARG A 711 14.13 -11.47 -27.72
C ARG A 711 14.44 -12.24 -26.46
N GLU A 712 15.16 -13.35 -26.59
CA GLU A 712 15.56 -14.17 -25.45
C GLU A 712 16.40 -13.37 -24.44
N ALA A 713 17.40 -12.60 -24.91
CA ALA A 713 18.21 -11.73 -24.04
C ALA A 713 17.37 -10.66 -23.32
N VAL A 714 16.30 -10.17 -23.95
CA VAL A 714 15.35 -9.22 -23.34
C VAL A 714 14.50 -9.90 -22.26
N ASP A 715 13.96 -11.08 -22.56
CA ASP A 715 13.05 -11.81 -21.67
C ASP A 715 13.78 -12.35 -20.42
N LEU A 716 15.04 -12.78 -20.57
CA LEU A 716 15.86 -13.33 -19.49
C LEU A 716 16.15 -12.32 -18.37
N VAL A 717 16.21 -11.03 -18.67
CA VAL A 717 16.54 -9.98 -17.70
C VAL A 717 15.30 -9.46 -16.95
N GLY A 718 14.10 -9.76 -17.44
CA GLY A 718 12.83 -9.32 -16.83
C GLY A 718 12.61 -7.80 -16.86
N SER A 719 11.36 -7.37 -16.76
CA SER A 719 10.95 -5.95 -16.81
C SER A 719 11.08 -5.19 -15.49
N LYS A 720 11.17 -5.90 -14.34
CA LYS A 720 11.06 -5.29 -12.99
C LYS A 720 12.37 -4.80 -12.38
N PHE A 721 13.38 -4.53 -13.21
CA PHE A 721 14.69 -4.04 -12.74
C PHE A 721 14.67 -2.51 -12.60
N THR A 722 14.11 -2.01 -11.50
CA THR A 722 13.91 -0.57 -11.26
C THR A 722 15.05 0.13 -10.51
N GLY A 723 16.20 -0.52 -10.33
CA GLY A 723 17.39 0.09 -9.74
C GLY A 723 18.64 -0.25 -10.54
N MET A 724 19.32 0.77 -11.07
CA MET A 724 20.64 0.66 -11.71
C MET A 724 21.71 0.04 -10.78
N TRP A 725 21.41 -0.09 -9.48
CA TRP A 725 22.35 -0.46 -8.42
C TRP A 725 22.28 -1.93 -7.97
N ASP A 726 21.24 -2.69 -8.35
CA ASP A 726 21.03 -4.06 -7.84
C ASP A 726 21.43 -5.18 -8.83
N ALA A 727 21.75 -4.85 -10.09
CA ALA A 727 22.19 -5.81 -11.11
C ALA A 727 23.65 -5.57 -11.50
N PRO A 728 24.40 -6.65 -11.82
CA PRO A 728 25.63 -6.51 -12.58
C PRO A 728 25.40 -5.71 -13.86
N TRP A 729 26.31 -4.79 -14.16
CA TRP A 729 26.26 -3.94 -15.37
C TRP A 729 26.08 -4.76 -16.67
N THR A 730 26.64 -5.96 -16.73
CA THR A 730 26.52 -6.90 -17.86
C THR A 730 25.08 -7.35 -18.12
N THR A 731 24.27 -7.53 -17.08
CA THR A 731 22.84 -7.84 -17.17
C THR A 731 22.06 -6.72 -17.84
N TYR A 732 22.30 -5.48 -17.39
CA TYR A 732 21.69 -4.30 -17.97
C TYR A 732 22.13 -4.06 -19.42
N GLN A 733 23.42 -4.25 -19.71
CA GLN A 733 23.96 -4.15 -21.07
C GLN A 733 23.34 -5.17 -22.03
N GLY A 734 23.17 -6.42 -21.59
CA GLY A 734 22.54 -7.47 -22.40
C GLY A 734 21.13 -7.09 -22.84
N ARG A 735 20.29 -6.62 -21.90
CA ARG A 735 18.93 -6.16 -22.21
C ARG A 735 18.92 -4.97 -23.17
N TRP A 736 19.76 -3.98 -22.92
CA TRP A 736 19.86 -2.78 -23.77
C TRP A 736 20.27 -3.13 -25.21
N LEU A 737 21.29 -3.99 -25.37
CA LEU A 737 21.76 -4.42 -26.68
C LEU A 737 20.68 -5.25 -27.40
N GLY A 738 20.00 -6.16 -26.68
CA GLY A 738 18.88 -6.93 -27.21
C GLY A 738 17.74 -6.04 -27.73
N LEU A 739 17.30 -5.06 -26.95
CA LEU A 739 16.29 -4.07 -27.38
C LEU A 739 16.75 -3.28 -28.61
N SER A 740 18.03 -2.88 -28.64
CA SER A 740 18.60 -2.12 -29.76
C SER A 740 18.59 -2.94 -31.06
N VAL A 741 18.93 -4.23 -30.99
CA VAL A 741 18.88 -5.16 -32.13
C VAL A 741 17.44 -5.34 -32.62
N LEU A 742 16.48 -5.57 -31.72
CA LEU A 742 15.07 -5.73 -32.07
C LEU A 742 14.50 -4.46 -32.73
N ALA A 743 14.82 -3.29 -32.18
CA ALA A 743 14.41 -2.01 -32.72
C ALA A 743 14.97 -1.79 -34.13
N GLY A 744 16.26 -2.10 -34.36
CA GLY A 744 16.90 -2.00 -35.67
C GLY A 744 16.29 -2.95 -36.71
N LEU A 745 16.00 -4.20 -36.32
CA LEU A 745 15.33 -5.17 -37.19
C LEU A 745 13.89 -4.76 -37.51
N ALA A 746 13.12 -4.30 -36.52
CA ALA A 746 11.76 -3.84 -36.73
C ALA A 746 11.69 -2.63 -37.66
N GLU A 747 12.65 -1.70 -37.56
CA GLU A 747 12.72 -0.56 -38.47
C GLU A 747 13.06 -0.95 -39.92
N LYS A 748 13.88 -2.01 -40.12
CA LYS A 748 14.13 -2.59 -41.44
C LYS A 748 12.87 -3.26 -42.02
N GLU A 749 11.98 -3.80 -41.19
CA GLU A 749 10.72 -4.44 -41.58
C GLU A 749 9.59 -3.46 -41.89
N GLY A 750 9.58 -2.29 -41.24
CA GLY A 750 8.59 -1.25 -41.48
C GLY A 750 8.90 0.05 -40.75
N ARG A 751 8.56 1.19 -41.38
CA ARG A 751 8.76 2.52 -40.77
C ARG A 751 8.04 2.62 -39.44
N GLY A 752 8.77 3.00 -38.39
CA GLY A 752 8.25 3.16 -37.03
C GLY A 752 8.26 1.87 -36.21
N GLY A 753 8.85 0.78 -36.72
CA GLY A 753 8.94 -0.49 -36.02
C GLY A 753 9.76 -0.41 -34.73
N TRP A 754 10.80 0.44 -34.70
CA TRP A 754 11.59 0.67 -33.48
C TRP A 754 10.73 1.25 -32.34
N GLU A 755 9.73 2.09 -32.66
CA GLU A 755 8.92 2.79 -31.67
C GLU A 755 8.00 1.82 -30.91
N GLU A 756 7.51 0.77 -31.57
CA GLU A 756 6.72 -0.28 -30.91
C GLU A 756 7.55 -1.03 -29.86
N ILE A 757 8.78 -1.43 -30.22
CA ILE A 757 9.69 -2.16 -29.34
C ILE A 757 9.98 -1.35 -28.07
N TYR A 758 10.35 -0.08 -28.22
CA TYR A 758 10.64 0.75 -27.05
C TYR A 758 9.38 1.17 -26.28
N ARG A 759 8.23 1.35 -26.92
CA ARG A 759 6.97 1.65 -26.21
C ARG A 759 6.55 0.49 -25.32
N GLN A 760 6.69 -0.74 -25.80
CA GLN A 760 6.46 -1.93 -24.98
C GLN A 760 7.42 -1.97 -23.79
N ALA A 761 8.72 -1.78 -24.02
CA ALA A 761 9.73 -1.74 -22.95
C ALA A 761 9.48 -0.60 -21.94
N MET A 762 8.98 0.56 -22.38
CA MET A 762 8.58 1.66 -21.49
C MET A 762 7.36 1.31 -20.65
N ALA A 763 6.36 0.61 -21.22
CA ALA A 763 5.19 0.12 -20.46
C ALA A 763 5.58 -0.90 -19.40
N GLU A 764 6.66 -1.63 -19.65
CA GLU A 764 7.34 -2.54 -18.73
C GLU A 764 8.21 -1.82 -17.67
N GLY A 765 8.43 -0.50 -17.79
CA GLY A 765 9.20 0.29 -16.83
C GLY A 765 10.69 0.48 -17.14
N ASP A 766 11.14 0.13 -18.34
CA ASP A 766 12.55 0.27 -18.75
C ASP A 766 12.95 1.74 -18.94
N LEU A 767 13.81 2.26 -18.04
CA LEU A 767 14.26 3.65 -18.06
C LEU A 767 15.20 3.97 -19.23
N GLN A 768 15.93 2.98 -19.74
CA GLN A 768 16.80 3.14 -20.91
C GLN A 768 15.94 3.26 -22.17
N ALA A 769 14.85 2.51 -22.27
CA ALA A 769 13.88 2.66 -23.35
C ALA A 769 13.28 4.08 -23.38
N ILE A 770 12.92 4.64 -22.23
CA ILE A 770 12.48 6.04 -22.12
C ILE A 770 13.55 6.99 -22.69
N ARG A 771 14.82 6.78 -22.33
CA ARG A 771 15.94 7.61 -22.83
C ARG A 771 16.12 7.46 -24.35
N GLN A 772 16.05 6.25 -24.90
CA GLN A 772 16.21 6.01 -26.34
C GLN A 772 15.10 6.69 -27.16
N VAL A 773 13.86 6.66 -26.68
CA VAL A 773 12.75 7.40 -27.30
C VAL A 773 12.99 8.91 -27.21
N ALA A 774 13.51 9.41 -26.08
CA ALA A 774 13.87 10.81 -25.92
C ALA A 774 14.99 11.25 -26.89
N ASP A 775 16.06 10.45 -27.05
CA ASP A 775 17.14 10.67 -28.00
C ASP A 775 16.57 10.77 -29.43
N HIS A 776 15.64 9.88 -29.79
CA HIS A 776 15.01 9.90 -31.11
C HIS A 776 14.09 11.10 -31.31
N ARG A 777 13.22 11.44 -30.35
CA ARG A 777 12.36 12.64 -30.42
C ARG A 777 13.19 13.91 -30.60
N ARG A 778 14.32 14.00 -29.89
CA ARG A 778 15.29 15.08 -30.07
C ARG A 778 15.86 15.12 -31.50
N SER A 779 16.24 13.97 -32.06
CA SER A 779 16.75 13.90 -33.45
C SER A 779 15.74 14.33 -34.50
N LEU A 780 14.44 14.14 -34.22
CA LEU A 780 13.33 14.60 -35.06
C LEU A 780 12.95 16.08 -34.85
N GLY A 781 13.64 16.79 -33.93
CA GLY A 781 13.35 18.18 -33.61
C GLY A 781 12.22 18.39 -32.59
N ASP A 782 11.66 17.33 -32.01
CA ASP A 782 10.67 17.42 -30.92
C ASP A 782 11.39 17.54 -29.56
N GLY A 783 12.02 18.70 -29.35
CA GLY A 783 12.77 18.98 -28.13
C GLY A 783 11.90 18.95 -26.87
N ALA A 784 10.64 19.41 -26.96
CA ALA A 784 9.75 19.47 -25.81
C ALA A 784 9.39 18.07 -25.28
N GLU A 785 9.07 17.12 -26.18
CA GLU A 785 8.81 15.74 -25.76
C GLU A 785 10.08 15.04 -25.27
N ALA A 786 11.22 15.26 -25.93
CA ALA A 786 12.50 14.72 -25.48
C ALA A 786 12.83 15.17 -24.06
N GLU A 787 12.64 16.46 -23.74
CA GLU A 787 12.86 17.02 -22.41
C GLU A 787 11.96 16.37 -21.35
N ARG A 788 10.67 16.19 -21.67
CA ARG A 788 9.71 15.51 -20.78
C ARG A 788 10.16 14.08 -20.47
N LEU A 789 10.59 13.34 -21.49
CA LEU A 789 11.03 11.95 -21.33
C LEU A 789 12.35 11.86 -20.56
N TYR A 790 13.34 12.72 -20.85
CA TYR A 790 14.58 12.75 -20.07
C TYR A 790 14.33 13.10 -18.61
N ARG A 791 13.49 14.10 -18.33
CA ARG A 791 13.14 14.50 -16.96
C ARG A 791 12.48 13.34 -16.22
N ARG A 792 11.49 12.67 -16.84
CA ARG A 792 10.85 11.49 -16.27
C ARG A 792 11.85 10.38 -15.94
N ALA A 793 12.76 10.05 -16.85
CA ALA A 793 13.78 9.02 -16.61
C ALA A 793 14.78 9.45 -15.51
N ALA A 794 15.18 10.73 -15.49
CA ALA A 794 16.08 11.29 -14.49
C ALA A 794 15.46 11.30 -13.08
N ASP A 795 14.20 11.69 -12.95
CA ASP A 795 13.44 11.67 -11.70
C ASP A 795 13.38 10.24 -11.12
N LEU A 796 13.27 9.24 -12.01
CA LEU A 796 13.29 7.82 -11.66
C LEU A 796 14.70 7.26 -11.42
N GLY A 797 15.76 8.04 -11.62
CA GLY A 797 17.12 7.66 -11.27
C GLY A 797 18.09 7.38 -12.41
N HIS A 798 17.69 7.64 -13.65
CA HIS A 798 18.51 7.31 -14.81
C HIS A 798 19.57 8.38 -15.08
N SER A 799 20.80 8.16 -14.60
CA SER A 799 21.93 9.10 -14.68
C SER A 799 22.20 9.60 -16.11
N ARG A 800 22.20 8.69 -17.10
CA ARG A 800 22.44 9.06 -18.52
C ARG A 800 21.31 9.90 -19.14
N ALA A 801 20.09 9.86 -18.60
CA ALA A 801 19.00 10.72 -19.06
C ALA A 801 19.16 12.13 -18.49
N LEU A 802 19.60 12.24 -17.24
CA LEU A 802 19.95 13.50 -16.60
C LEU A 802 21.09 14.23 -17.33
N ILE A 803 22.14 13.51 -17.73
CA ILE A 803 23.22 14.09 -18.58
C ILE A 803 22.68 14.58 -19.92
N SER A 804 21.80 13.83 -20.57
CA SER A 804 21.16 14.28 -21.82
C SER A 804 20.32 15.55 -21.62
N LEU A 805 19.61 15.67 -20.49
CA LEU A 805 18.84 16.86 -20.12
C LEU A 805 19.76 18.07 -19.88
N ILE A 806 20.84 17.89 -19.13
CA ILE A 806 21.86 18.93 -18.89
C ILE A 806 22.45 19.42 -20.23
N ARG A 807 22.86 18.49 -21.11
CA ARG A 807 23.39 18.85 -22.44
C ARG A 807 22.37 19.62 -23.27
N MET A 808 21.09 19.22 -23.22
CA MET A 808 20.04 19.94 -23.93
C MET A 808 19.86 21.38 -23.42
N GLN A 809 19.95 21.61 -22.10
CA GLN A 809 19.93 22.96 -21.54
C GLN A 809 21.15 23.79 -21.97
N LEU A 810 22.34 23.18 -22.01
CA LEU A 810 23.56 23.83 -22.49
C LEU A 810 23.46 24.22 -23.97
N ASP A 811 22.95 23.34 -24.82
CA ASP A 811 22.74 23.61 -26.26
C ASP A 811 21.71 24.73 -26.48
N ALA A 812 20.74 24.86 -25.56
CA ALA A 812 19.78 25.96 -25.54
C ALA A 812 20.33 27.27 -24.92
N GLY A 813 21.60 27.29 -24.49
CA GLY A 813 22.24 28.45 -23.86
C GLY A 813 21.85 28.69 -22.40
N GLN A 814 21.19 27.74 -21.74
CA GLN A 814 20.69 27.85 -20.36
C GLN A 814 21.75 27.40 -19.34
N THR A 815 22.95 27.99 -19.40
CA THR A 815 24.13 27.54 -18.63
C THR A 815 23.94 27.58 -17.12
N GLU A 816 23.22 28.58 -16.60
CA GLU A 816 22.97 28.71 -15.16
C GLU A 816 22.06 27.59 -14.63
N SER A 817 20.93 27.35 -15.30
CA SER A 817 20.01 26.26 -14.96
C SER A 817 20.66 24.89 -15.11
N ALA A 818 21.48 24.69 -16.15
CA ALA A 818 22.27 23.48 -16.32
C ALA A 818 23.27 23.28 -15.16
N GLY A 819 23.90 24.35 -14.69
CA GLY A 819 24.81 24.31 -13.54
C GLY A 819 24.10 23.95 -12.22
N GLU A 820 22.90 24.49 -11.97
CA GLU A 820 22.07 24.11 -10.83
C GLU A 820 21.65 22.64 -10.88
N LEU A 821 21.22 22.18 -12.06
CA LEU A 821 20.85 20.79 -12.29
C LEU A 821 22.04 19.84 -12.08
N CYS A 822 23.24 20.22 -12.53
CA CYS A 822 24.47 19.46 -12.28
C CYS A 822 24.78 19.35 -10.78
N ARG A 823 24.69 20.46 -10.02
CA ARG A 823 24.94 20.42 -8.57
C ARG A 823 23.95 19.53 -7.83
N ALA A 824 22.66 19.67 -8.12
CA ALA A 824 21.63 18.80 -7.56
C ALA A 824 21.88 17.33 -7.92
N ALA A 825 22.32 17.06 -9.15
CA ALA A 825 22.67 15.72 -9.60
C ALA A 825 23.86 15.14 -8.83
N VAL A 826 24.92 15.93 -8.65
CA VAL A 826 26.09 15.54 -7.85
C VAL A 826 25.67 15.28 -6.41
N ASP A 827 24.85 16.15 -5.79
CA ASP A 827 24.35 15.96 -4.42
C ASP A 827 23.44 14.72 -4.29
N ALA A 828 22.82 14.27 -5.39
CA ALA A 828 22.09 13.00 -5.46
C ALA A 828 22.98 11.76 -5.61
N GLY A 829 24.28 11.93 -5.80
CA GLY A 829 25.24 10.84 -5.99
C GLY A 829 25.40 10.40 -7.45
N TYR A 830 24.94 11.20 -8.42
CA TYR A 830 25.21 10.93 -9.83
C TYR A 830 26.59 11.44 -10.21
N SER A 831 27.63 10.66 -9.91
CA SER A 831 29.03 11.01 -10.16
C SER A 831 29.30 11.47 -11.59
N SER A 832 28.59 10.93 -12.59
CA SER A 832 28.74 11.35 -14.00
C SER A 832 28.40 12.83 -14.27
N ALA A 833 27.64 13.49 -13.39
CA ALA A 833 27.28 14.89 -13.55
C ALA A 833 28.43 15.85 -13.21
N ILE A 834 29.46 15.39 -12.48
CA ILE A 834 30.61 16.21 -12.13
C ILE A 834 31.35 16.71 -13.38
N GLY A 835 31.42 15.88 -14.42
CA GLY A 835 32.12 16.28 -15.64
C GLY A 835 31.40 17.36 -16.43
N ALA A 836 30.06 17.30 -16.48
CA ALA A 836 29.27 18.38 -17.06
C ALA A 836 29.39 19.69 -16.24
N LEU A 837 29.52 19.59 -14.90
CA LEU A 837 29.77 20.75 -14.06
C LEU A 837 31.17 21.35 -14.31
N ALA A 838 32.18 20.50 -14.47
CA ALA A 838 33.54 20.90 -14.82
C ALA A 838 33.55 21.64 -16.16
N ASP A 839 32.95 21.07 -17.21
CA ASP A 839 32.83 21.71 -18.53
C ASP A 839 32.20 23.12 -18.45
N ILE A 840 31.19 23.30 -17.60
CA ILE A 840 30.54 24.59 -17.38
C ILE A 840 31.50 25.59 -16.71
N TRP A 841 32.24 25.14 -15.70
CA TRP A 841 33.20 25.99 -14.99
C TRP A 841 34.41 26.32 -15.86
N GLU A 842 34.88 25.40 -16.70
CA GLU A 842 35.96 25.67 -17.66
C GLU A 842 35.59 26.78 -18.63
N ARG A 843 34.37 26.72 -19.18
CA ARG A 843 33.87 27.75 -20.13
C ARG A 843 33.68 29.12 -19.47
N ARG A 844 33.39 29.16 -18.17
CA ARG A 844 33.12 30.41 -17.44
C ARG A 844 34.38 31.02 -16.84
N ASP A 845 35.21 30.19 -16.24
CA ASP A 845 36.26 30.59 -15.31
C ASP A 845 37.68 30.10 -15.73
N GLY A 846 37.78 29.30 -16.80
CA GLY A 846 39.06 28.79 -17.34
C GLY A 846 39.32 27.30 -17.05
N GLN A 847 40.14 26.68 -17.90
CA GLN A 847 40.43 25.23 -17.88
C GLN A 847 40.92 24.71 -16.51
N GLU A 848 41.80 25.46 -15.86
CA GLU A 848 42.34 25.10 -14.54
C GLU A 848 41.24 24.85 -13.50
N ARG A 849 40.11 25.57 -13.59
CA ARG A 849 39.01 25.41 -12.65
C ARG A 849 38.23 24.10 -12.86
N GLY A 850 38.15 23.59 -14.09
CA GLY A 850 37.57 22.27 -14.34
C GLY A 850 38.46 21.16 -13.81
N GLU A 851 39.76 21.24 -14.09
CA GLU A 851 40.77 20.28 -13.62
C GLU A 851 40.82 20.21 -12.08
N GLN A 852 40.75 21.37 -11.41
CA GLN A 852 40.65 21.46 -9.95
C GLN A 852 39.38 20.78 -9.41
N LEU A 853 38.24 20.91 -10.10
CA LEU A 853 37.00 20.25 -9.66
C LEU A 853 37.12 18.72 -9.73
N TYR A 854 37.75 18.16 -10.76
CA TYR A 854 37.97 16.70 -10.86
C TYR A 854 38.94 16.19 -9.79
N THR A 855 39.95 17.00 -9.47
CA THR A 855 41.04 16.62 -8.57
C THR A 855 40.65 16.79 -7.10
N LEU A 856 40.15 17.97 -6.74
CA LEU A 856 39.86 18.36 -5.36
C LEU A 856 38.40 18.08 -4.96
N GLY A 857 37.48 18.07 -5.93
CA GLY A 857 36.05 17.92 -5.68
C GLY A 857 35.40 19.20 -5.15
N LEU A 858 34.33 19.00 -4.37
CA LEU A 858 33.51 20.07 -3.79
C LEU A 858 33.64 20.09 -2.26
N GLU A 859 33.53 21.28 -1.68
CA GLU A 859 33.29 21.47 -0.24
C GLU A 859 31.88 21.01 0.15
N LEU A 860 31.62 20.80 1.44
CA LEU A 860 30.32 20.33 1.95
C LEU A 860 29.13 21.23 1.54
N ASP A 861 29.37 22.52 1.29
CA ASP A 861 28.34 23.46 0.80
C ASP A 861 28.14 23.46 -0.72
N GLY A 862 28.91 22.64 -1.46
CA GLY A 862 28.85 22.54 -2.92
C GLY A 862 29.68 23.58 -3.66
N SER A 863 30.48 24.38 -2.95
CA SER A 863 31.51 25.23 -3.54
C SER A 863 32.76 24.43 -3.93
N MET A 864 33.68 25.07 -4.65
CA MET A 864 34.96 24.44 -5.00
C MET A 864 35.75 24.09 -3.73
N ALA A 865 36.26 22.86 -3.65
CA ALA A 865 37.13 22.45 -2.55
C ALA A 865 38.37 23.34 -2.44
N ALA A 866 38.76 23.67 -1.21
CA ALA A 866 40.09 24.24 -0.96
C ALA A 866 41.17 23.22 -1.33
N GLU A 867 42.41 23.66 -1.57
CA GLU A 867 43.51 22.72 -1.82
C GLU A 867 43.70 21.79 -0.62
N TRP A 868 43.67 20.47 -0.90
CA TRP A 868 43.96 19.41 0.04
C TRP A 868 44.71 18.30 -0.70
N ALA A 869 45.54 17.55 0.02
CA ALA A 869 46.28 16.42 -0.54
C ALA A 869 45.99 15.16 0.29
N PRO A 870 45.90 13.98 -0.34
CA PRO A 870 45.94 12.71 0.38
C PRO A 870 47.23 12.63 1.22
N ASP A 871 47.10 12.46 2.53
CA ASP A 871 48.26 12.33 3.43
C ASP A 871 48.58 10.85 3.68
N PRO A 872 49.74 10.34 3.25
CA PRO A 872 50.15 8.95 3.49
C PRO A 872 50.49 8.66 4.96
N ALA A 873 50.63 9.67 5.82
CA ALA A 873 51.15 9.53 7.18
C ALA A 873 50.14 8.80 8.10
N VAL A 874 50.40 7.52 8.31
CA VAL A 874 49.90 6.77 9.48
C VAL A 874 50.99 6.81 10.54
N SER A 875 50.66 7.33 11.73
CA SER A 875 51.53 7.20 12.90
C SER A 875 51.82 5.72 13.15
N SER A 876 53.10 5.36 13.06
CA SER A 876 53.63 4.02 13.28
C SER A 876 53.50 3.59 14.75
N HIS A 877 52.34 3.05 15.11
CA HIS A 877 52.16 2.32 16.37
C HIS A 877 51.66 0.89 16.10
N LEU A 878 52.38 0.17 15.27
CA LEU A 878 52.45 -1.29 15.30
C LEU A 878 53.92 -1.66 15.51
N GLN A 879 54.40 -1.54 16.75
CA GLN A 879 55.52 -2.37 17.18
C GLN A 879 55.02 -3.82 17.25
N PRO A 880 55.71 -4.80 16.65
CA PRO A 880 55.38 -6.19 16.85
C PRO A 880 55.67 -6.56 18.31
N SER A 881 54.62 -6.83 19.08
CA SER A 881 54.75 -7.45 20.40
C SER A 881 55.18 -8.90 20.24
N GLY A 882 56.48 -9.13 20.41
CA GLY A 882 57.04 -10.23 21.20
C GLY A 882 57.30 -11.57 20.51
N GLU A 883 58.55 -11.79 20.12
CA GLU A 883 59.24 -13.04 20.48
C GLU A 883 59.94 -12.82 21.83
N THR A 884 59.43 -13.46 22.88
CA THR A 884 60.18 -14.11 23.97
C THR A 884 59.25 -15.00 24.76
#